data_AF-A0A1C0SXC5-F1
#
_entry.id   AF-A0A1C0SXC5-F1
#
_cell.length_a   1.000
_cell.length_b   1.000
_cell.length_c   1.000
_cell.angle_alpha   90.00
_cell.angle_beta   90.00
_cell.angle_gamma   90.00
#
_symmetry.space_group_name_H-M   'P 1'
#
loop_
_entity.id
_entity.type
_entity.pdbx_description
1 polymer ?
#
loop_
_entity_poly.entity_id
_entity_poly.type
_entity_poly.pdbx_seq_one_letter_code
_entity_poly.pdbx_strand_id
1 'polypeptide(L)'
;MHAILAARTDFSLGESILNAEMLVDIAKTQGASVVAITDTMSVTGLVDFTNRAKKAEVKPIIGVRLRLSEDPTWRPAKGQKKKHMPPEHFLTAYVLSETGMKTIYRLLTKANTGDSEDAAGNKVPGRYYYTAKLAYDDLWDELNVIGAGHLAFHLGDTHGVIMRADADDIVAKLIDFAHPHYVFAPLIPVDTPYFGAVNKRSAALIAKHDISPLVIRPAFYEEEQADAHEVMGAIANGNKVTDGWHKSMHNRDFHVLKATDLGKEVMKAAKHLSMRGITGAGTLFKQGLANTDRLADMVEYEWSKQPVSLPVMAPDEFAKLVEECKAGWKVRFSQESFGHKPSQQELIDVYKPRLAYELETLKKLSFAGYFLLVQDVVQFSKQNGILVGPGRGSVGGSLVAYLMGITDCDPIRFGLLFERFINPERLDLPDADLDFMSTRRHEVVEYLIQKYGEKRVAGVSNFGTLAAASSIRDVGRTFGIPEKEYAISKLVPKKHGANVPLPECRIEVGEIDEFAHKYPAHWDIMERIEGTIRNMSQHAAGIVVSECDLVERAVIERRKGDSAVVCWDKRIVEDQGLVKMDILGLSTLDLIALVQQYIFERHAKKINLMKVPLDDEAVLKNFAAGLTTGVFQFESSGMRKLLRELGADGCITFDDITAATALYRPGPMESGMMDSYYKRKQGNETVDYDHPLMEDVLRETYGVIVYQEQVMKTSQVVSGYSGADADKLRKIMGKKLPEEMKKERGKFVDGAVKTIGCTEEWAGALFDKIEGFAGYGFNKSHSVEYSLISWQSMWLKTHYPVEFFAAALTLMDEDKLPALLRDASRFGIDVNMPDINISTERFEIVTDVRMVMPFQRIKGVSSNTTKAILDARNAVDPTTGHPIGKFKSKADFLERVNKTKCNKRHQENLDLVGAFSRIEMSQAPANDPSRIRDQLELLPGLVTATVPVARSMERDKATKDAIAQVIEDYKGELSEDGIMVMPHFGKSAEFMIITDAPNNPEEQEGMMSIGKASAPVIDALMVHELDRKTFYWTAMLKRPKSGKMISMDEIRMYLPYLEREIDILKPPIIVLLGSTIVRHFLPDFKGKASDVAGKIVYHKELDANLVIGFNPGEIYYAPEKQELMETVFASVVDLLD
;
A
#
# COMPACT_ATOMS: atom_id res chain seq x y z
N MET A 1 -29.33 25.37 -25.49
CA MET A 1 -28.26 25.48 -24.46
C MET A 1 -26.98 24.82 -24.99
N HIS A 2 -25.79 25.02 -24.43
CA HIS A 2 -24.66 24.12 -24.73
C HIS A 2 -24.62 23.00 -23.69
N ALA A 3 -24.74 21.76 -24.16
CA ALA A 3 -24.79 20.56 -23.34
C ALA A 3 -23.78 19.52 -23.83
N ILE A 4 -23.11 18.86 -22.89
CA ILE A 4 -22.22 17.73 -23.16
C ILE A 4 -22.94 16.49 -22.64
N LEU A 5 -23.38 15.58 -23.53
CA LEU A 5 -24.26 14.47 -23.14
C LEU A 5 -23.63 13.07 -23.25
N ALA A 6 -22.36 12.98 -23.68
CA ALA A 6 -21.67 11.71 -23.91
C ALA A 6 -20.21 11.76 -23.45
N ALA A 7 -19.94 12.40 -22.31
CA ALA A 7 -18.61 12.40 -21.73
C ALA A 7 -18.36 11.08 -21.00
N ARG A 8 -17.13 10.56 -21.10
CA ARG A 8 -16.66 9.45 -20.27
C ARG A 8 -15.54 9.96 -19.37
N THR A 9 -15.50 9.46 -18.15
CA THR A 9 -14.46 9.77 -17.19
C THR A 9 -13.41 8.65 -17.17
N ASP A 10 -12.32 8.87 -16.45
CA ASP A 10 -11.28 7.89 -16.18
C ASP A 10 -11.77 6.65 -15.41
N PHE A 11 -13.01 6.64 -14.90
CA PHE A 11 -13.69 5.41 -14.44
C PHE A 11 -14.07 4.45 -15.57
N SER A 12 -14.12 4.93 -16.82
CA SER A 12 -14.09 4.09 -18.02
C SER A 12 -12.63 3.73 -18.36
N LEU A 13 -12.04 2.80 -17.60
CA LEU A 13 -10.60 2.48 -17.65
C LEU A 13 -10.05 2.33 -19.07
N GLY A 14 -9.09 3.19 -19.43
CA GLY A 14 -8.44 3.19 -20.74
C GLY A 14 -9.30 3.70 -21.91
N GLU A 15 -10.56 4.08 -21.67
CA GLU A 15 -11.43 4.73 -22.65
C GLU A 15 -11.43 6.26 -22.53
N SER A 16 -11.00 6.82 -21.41
CA SER A 16 -10.92 8.26 -21.16
C SER A 16 -9.81 8.58 -20.15
N ILE A 17 -9.30 9.81 -20.20
CA ILE A 17 -8.37 10.39 -19.22
C ILE A 17 -8.98 11.60 -18.50
N LEU A 18 -10.26 11.91 -18.75
CA LEU A 18 -10.97 12.98 -18.05
C LEU A 18 -11.31 12.54 -16.63
N ASN A 19 -10.71 13.18 -15.63
CA ASN A 19 -11.20 13.04 -14.27
C ASN A 19 -12.63 13.61 -14.13
N ALA A 20 -13.46 13.00 -13.30
CA ALA A 20 -14.85 13.40 -13.08
C ALA A 20 -15.02 14.87 -12.65
N GLU A 21 -14.14 15.39 -11.79
CA GLU A 21 -14.17 16.80 -11.39
C GLU A 21 -13.64 17.72 -12.49
N MET A 22 -12.53 17.34 -13.13
CA MET A 22 -11.92 18.11 -14.22
C MET A 22 -12.89 18.29 -15.39
N LEU A 23 -13.65 17.25 -15.74
CA LEU A 23 -14.70 17.32 -16.77
C LEU A 23 -15.66 18.49 -16.54
N VAL A 24 -16.10 18.71 -15.30
CA VAL A 24 -17.02 19.80 -14.96
C VAL A 24 -16.35 21.16 -15.17
N ASP A 25 -15.08 21.28 -14.76
CA ASP A 25 -14.32 22.53 -14.89
C ASP A 25 -14.06 22.90 -16.35
N ILE A 26 -13.66 21.91 -17.15
CA ILE A 26 -13.48 22.06 -18.59
C ILE A 26 -14.82 22.45 -19.22
N ALA A 27 -15.89 21.72 -18.92
CA ALA A 27 -17.22 21.97 -19.47
C ALA A 27 -17.71 23.40 -19.18
N LYS A 28 -17.53 23.88 -17.93
CA LYS A 28 -17.86 25.26 -17.55
C LYS A 28 -17.04 26.27 -18.36
N THR A 29 -15.74 26.02 -18.51
CA THR A 29 -14.84 26.86 -19.30
C THR A 29 -15.24 26.91 -20.78
N GLN A 30 -15.75 25.80 -21.32
CA GLN A 30 -16.27 25.73 -22.69
C GLN A 30 -17.70 26.28 -22.85
N GLY A 31 -18.31 26.80 -21.78
CA GLY A 31 -19.62 27.43 -21.77
C GLY A 31 -20.79 26.45 -21.70
N ALA A 32 -20.56 25.19 -21.31
CA ALA A 32 -21.63 24.23 -21.09
C ALA A 32 -22.36 24.53 -19.78
N SER A 33 -23.69 24.41 -19.80
CA SER A 33 -24.56 24.55 -18.61
C SER A 33 -25.15 23.21 -18.16
N VAL A 34 -25.02 22.18 -18.99
CA VAL A 34 -25.42 20.81 -18.72
C VAL A 34 -24.28 19.87 -19.10
N VAL A 35 -23.98 18.92 -18.23
CA VAL A 35 -22.97 17.88 -18.49
C VAL A 35 -23.54 16.53 -18.06
N ALA A 36 -23.34 15.51 -18.88
CA ALA A 36 -23.65 14.12 -18.58
C ALA A 36 -22.40 13.26 -18.59
N ILE A 37 -22.19 12.50 -17.52
CA ILE A 37 -21.27 11.36 -17.52
C ILE A 37 -21.99 10.14 -18.08
N THR A 38 -21.32 9.36 -18.90
CA THR A 38 -21.85 8.16 -19.59
C THR A 38 -20.81 7.04 -19.58
N ASP A 39 -20.26 6.79 -18.40
CA ASP A 39 -19.19 5.81 -18.24
C ASP A 39 -19.62 4.40 -18.70
N THR A 40 -18.67 3.67 -19.28
CA THR A 40 -18.93 2.34 -19.82
C THR A 40 -19.06 1.34 -18.67
N MET A 41 -20.28 0.83 -18.46
CA MET A 41 -20.60 -0.14 -17.40
C MET A 41 -20.21 0.32 -15.98
N SER A 42 -20.20 1.62 -15.71
CA SER A 42 -19.82 2.18 -14.40
C SER A 42 -20.63 3.44 -14.08
N VAL A 43 -20.82 3.67 -12.78
CA VAL A 43 -21.36 4.91 -12.18
C VAL A 43 -20.46 5.44 -11.07
N THR A 44 -19.22 4.94 -11.00
CA THR A 44 -18.33 5.20 -9.86
C THR A 44 -18.05 6.70 -9.67
N GLY A 45 -17.89 7.45 -10.78
CA GLY A 45 -17.65 8.89 -10.76
C GLY A 45 -18.87 9.76 -10.37
N LEU A 46 -20.05 9.16 -10.14
CA LEU A 46 -21.32 9.84 -9.86
C LEU A 46 -21.20 10.96 -8.81
N VAL A 47 -20.64 10.63 -7.64
CA VAL A 47 -20.72 11.49 -6.46
C VAL A 47 -19.77 12.69 -6.58
N ASP A 48 -18.52 12.45 -6.99
CA ASP A 48 -17.54 13.53 -7.20
C ASP A 48 -17.98 14.44 -8.35
N PHE A 49 -18.46 13.86 -9.46
CA PHE A 49 -19.04 14.60 -10.57
C PHE A 49 -20.19 15.51 -10.12
N THR A 50 -21.16 14.95 -9.39
CA THR A 50 -22.36 15.70 -8.96
C THR A 50 -22.00 16.82 -7.98
N ASN A 51 -21.13 16.54 -7.01
CA ASN A 51 -20.70 17.55 -6.04
C ASN A 51 -19.93 18.70 -6.71
N ARG A 52 -19.04 18.39 -7.66
CA ARG A 52 -18.32 19.41 -8.42
C ARG A 52 -19.27 20.22 -9.31
N ALA A 53 -20.22 19.57 -10.00
CA ALA A 53 -21.21 20.22 -10.84
C ALA A 53 -22.09 21.21 -10.05
N LYS A 54 -22.58 20.80 -8.87
CA LYS A 54 -23.33 21.67 -7.95
C LYS A 54 -22.52 22.91 -7.56
N LYS A 55 -21.23 22.73 -7.23
CA LYS A 55 -20.33 23.84 -6.88
C LYS A 55 -20.03 24.78 -8.07
N ALA A 56 -19.99 24.24 -9.29
CA ALA A 56 -19.72 25.01 -10.51
C ALA A 56 -20.98 25.61 -11.16
N GLU A 57 -22.16 25.41 -10.55
CA GLU A 57 -23.47 25.81 -11.09
C GLU A 57 -23.69 25.27 -12.51
N VAL A 58 -23.39 23.98 -12.71
CA VAL A 58 -23.61 23.22 -13.94
C VAL A 58 -24.61 22.11 -13.61
N LYS A 59 -25.63 21.88 -14.45
CA LYS A 59 -26.60 20.80 -14.23
C LYS A 59 -25.94 19.44 -14.53
N PRO A 60 -25.78 18.54 -13.54
CA PRO A 60 -25.27 17.20 -13.77
C PRO A 60 -26.38 16.28 -14.29
N ILE A 61 -26.04 15.41 -15.24
CA ILE A 61 -26.88 14.31 -15.70
C ILE A 61 -26.09 13.01 -15.54
N ILE A 62 -26.75 11.99 -14.99
CA ILE A 62 -26.13 10.70 -14.78
C ILE A 62 -26.58 9.76 -15.89
N GLY A 63 -25.62 9.15 -16.56
CA GLY A 63 -25.88 8.16 -17.57
C GLY A 63 -24.84 7.05 -17.54
N VAL A 64 -25.15 5.98 -18.26
CA VAL A 64 -24.31 4.78 -18.34
C VAL A 64 -24.37 4.24 -19.75
N ARG A 65 -23.20 3.91 -20.29
CA ARG A 65 -23.09 3.19 -21.54
C ARG A 65 -23.12 1.68 -21.26
N LEU A 66 -24.30 1.09 -21.45
CA LEU A 66 -24.58 -0.32 -21.22
C LEU A 66 -24.01 -1.17 -22.36
N ARG A 67 -23.32 -2.26 -22.01
CA ARG A 67 -22.76 -3.25 -22.92
C ARG A 67 -23.69 -4.46 -22.98
N LEU A 68 -24.25 -4.71 -24.16
CA LEU A 68 -25.21 -5.78 -24.44
C LEU A 68 -24.57 -6.85 -25.33
N SER A 69 -24.89 -8.12 -25.07
CA SER A 69 -24.44 -9.29 -25.82
C SER A 69 -25.55 -10.33 -25.92
N GLU A 70 -25.58 -11.10 -27.00
CA GLU A 70 -26.52 -12.22 -27.18
C GLU A 70 -26.23 -13.36 -26.20
N ASP A 71 -24.95 -13.59 -25.88
CA ASP A 71 -24.51 -14.57 -24.91
C ASP A 71 -23.51 -13.90 -23.94
N PRO A 72 -24.00 -13.26 -22.87
CA PRO A 72 -23.15 -12.61 -21.88
C PRO A 72 -22.39 -13.62 -21.01
N THR A 73 -22.78 -14.90 -21.02
CA THR A 73 -22.14 -15.98 -20.28
C THR A 73 -21.05 -16.69 -21.08
N TRP A 74 -20.82 -16.30 -22.33
CA TRP A 74 -19.87 -16.94 -23.22
C TRP A 74 -18.48 -17.08 -22.59
N ARG A 75 -17.90 -18.28 -22.71
CA ARG A 75 -16.52 -18.60 -22.34
C ARG A 75 -15.82 -19.31 -23.50
N PRO A 76 -14.50 -19.10 -23.70
CA PRO A 76 -13.78 -19.80 -24.75
C PRO A 76 -13.73 -21.31 -24.45
N ALA A 77 -14.34 -22.12 -25.33
CA ALA A 77 -14.14 -23.56 -25.30
C ALA A 77 -12.69 -23.94 -25.70
N LYS A 78 -12.27 -25.18 -25.45
CA LYS A 78 -10.94 -25.67 -25.83
C LYS A 78 -10.68 -25.42 -27.33
N GLY A 79 -9.67 -24.61 -27.65
CA GLY A 79 -9.32 -24.21 -29.02
C GLY A 79 -9.97 -22.92 -29.53
N GLN A 80 -10.95 -22.37 -28.82
CA GLN A 80 -11.54 -21.06 -29.15
C GLN A 80 -10.67 -19.91 -28.60
N LYS A 81 -10.52 -18.88 -29.41
CA LYS A 81 -9.85 -17.60 -29.06
C LYS A 81 -10.88 -16.48 -28.85
N LYS A 82 -10.48 -15.39 -28.19
CA LYS A 82 -11.30 -14.18 -27.94
C LYS A 82 -12.02 -13.62 -29.18
N LYS A 83 -11.47 -13.81 -30.39
CA LYS A 83 -12.11 -13.40 -31.66
C LYS A 83 -13.43 -14.11 -31.99
N HIS A 84 -13.73 -15.23 -31.35
CA HIS A 84 -14.99 -15.97 -31.54
C HIS A 84 -16.06 -15.58 -30.50
N MET A 85 -15.74 -14.65 -29.61
CA MET A 85 -16.69 -14.10 -28.66
C MET A 85 -17.83 -13.42 -29.42
N PRO A 86 -19.09 -13.61 -29.01
CA PRO A 86 -20.23 -12.89 -29.58
C PRO A 86 -19.97 -11.38 -29.61
N PRO A 87 -20.35 -10.69 -30.69
CA PRO A 87 -20.24 -9.23 -30.76
C PRO A 87 -20.94 -8.55 -29.60
N GLU A 88 -20.34 -7.47 -29.13
CA GLU A 88 -20.87 -6.63 -28.04
C GLU A 88 -21.33 -5.31 -28.65
N HIS A 89 -22.49 -4.84 -28.20
CA HIS A 89 -23.09 -3.59 -28.67
C HIS A 89 -23.42 -2.68 -27.49
N PHE A 90 -23.50 -1.38 -27.75
CA PHE A 90 -23.72 -0.40 -26.70
C PHE A 90 -25.05 0.34 -26.85
N LEU A 91 -25.70 0.55 -25.71
CA LEU A 91 -26.88 1.41 -25.55
C LEU A 91 -26.58 2.35 -24.39
N THR A 92 -26.87 3.65 -24.53
CA THR A 92 -26.65 4.58 -23.42
C THR A 92 -27.98 4.87 -22.75
N ALA A 93 -28.02 4.73 -21.43
CA ALA A 93 -29.15 5.07 -20.58
C ALA A 93 -28.84 6.35 -19.80
N TYR A 94 -29.81 7.26 -19.70
CA TYR A 94 -29.79 8.44 -18.84
C TYR A 94 -30.80 8.25 -17.70
N VAL A 95 -30.38 8.57 -16.49
CA VAL A 95 -31.18 8.44 -15.28
C VAL A 95 -32.09 9.65 -15.15
N LEU A 96 -33.40 9.43 -15.16
CA LEU A 96 -34.38 10.51 -15.03
C LEU A 96 -34.90 10.64 -13.60
N SER A 97 -34.89 9.55 -12.82
CA SER A 97 -35.44 9.49 -11.45
C SER A 97 -34.68 8.52 -10.55
N GLU A 98 -34.96 8.53 -9.25
CA GLU A 98 -34.39 7.62 -8.25
C GLU A 98 -34.61 6.13 -8.61
N THR A 99 -35.81 5.79 -9.09
CA THR A 99 -36.13 4.43 -9.57
C THR A 99 -35.25 4.03 -10.76
N GLY A 100 -34.96 4.98 -11.66
CA GLY A 100 -34.03 4.78 -12.76
C GLY A 100 -32.61 4.46 -12.25
N MET A 101 -32.12 5.21 -11.25
CA MET A 101 -30.79 4.99 -10.67
C MET A 101 -30.65 3.60 -10.05
N LYS A 102 -31.65 3.18 -9.25
CA LYS A 102 -31.67 1.84 -8.64
C LYS A 102 -31.69 0.73 -9.68
N THR A 103 -32.38 0.94 -10.79
CA THR A 103 -32.37 0.01 -11.93
C THR A 103 -30.99 -0.12 -12.55
N ILE A 104 -30.29 1.01 -12.71
CA ILE A 104 -28.90 1.00 -13.17
C ILE A 104 -28.00 0.24 -12.18
N TYR A 105 -28.17 0.40 -10.87
CA TYR A 105 -27.43 -0.39 -9.88
C TYR A 105 -27.66 -1.89 -10.05
N ARG A 106 -28.92 -2.33 -10.22
CA ARG A 106 -29.27 -3.74 -10.46
C ARG A 106 -28.68 -4.29 -11.75
N LEU A 107 -28.83 -3.56 -12.86
CA LEU A 107 -28.27 -3.95 -14.16
C LEU A 107 -26.75 -4.07 -14.10
N LEU A 108 -26.05 -3.06 -13.57
CA LEU A 108 -24.59 -3.11 -13.47
C LEU A 108 -24.10 -4.19 -12.50
N THR A 109 -24.82 -4.43 -11.41
CA THR A 109 -24.52 -5.53 -10.48
C THR A 109 -24.68 -6.89 -11.17
N LYS A 110 -25.78 -7.09 -11.91
CA LYS A 110 -26.01 -8.31 -12.69
C LYS A 110 -24.87 -8.54 -13.69
N ALA A 111 -24.43 -7.49 -14.38
CA ALA A 111 -23.34 -7.56 -15.36
C ALA A 111 -21.98 -7.95 -14.76
N ASN A 112 -21.79 -7.75 -13.46
CA ASN A 112 -20.57 -8.06 -12.73
C ASN A 112 -20.66 -9.37 -11.92
N THR A 113 -21.67 -10.21 -12.16
CA THR A 113 -21.80 -11.52 -11.51
C THR A 113 -20.68 -12.49 -11.92
N GLY A 114 -20.10 -13.17 -10.93
CA GLY A 114 -19.14 -14.26 -11.10
C GLY A 114 -19.82 -15.61 -11.30
N ASP A 115 -19.03 -16.66 -11.53
CA ASP A 115 -19.56 -18.03 -11.61
C ASP A 115 -20.14 -18.43 -10.24
N SER A 116 -21.24 -19.18 -10.24
CA SER A 116 -21.91 -19.68 -9.03
C SER A 116 -22.37 -21.13 -9.18
N GLU A 117 -22.99 -21.69 -8.15
CA GLU A 117 -23.62 -23.01 -8.17
C GLU A 117 -25.12 -22.88 -7.91
N ASP A 118 -25.94 -23.66 -8.62
CA ASP A 118 -27.36 -23.76 -8.34
C ASP A 118 -27.64 -24.68 -7.12
N ALA A 119 -28.91 -24.77 -6.70
CA ALA A 119 -29.32 -25.61 -5.57
C ALA A 119 -29.05 -27.12 -5.78
N ALA A 120 -28.78 -27.55 -7.01
CA ALA A 120 -28.41 -28.92 -7.37
C ALA A 120 -26.89 -29.11 -7.52
N GLY A 121 -26.08 -28.08 -7.24
CA GLY A 121 -24.62 -28.09 -7.35
C GLY A 121 -24.12 -27.98 -8.79
N ASN A 122 -24.97 -27.63 -9.76
CA ASN A 122 -24.53 -27.37 -11.13
C ASN A 122 -23.90 -25.99 -11.23
N LYS A 123 -22.80 -25.90 -11.96
CA LYS A 123 -22.12 -24.64 -12.22
C LYS A 123 -22.97 -23.72 -13.11
N VAL A 124 -23.31 -22.55 -12.60
CA VAL A 124 -23.96 -21.45 -13.32
C VAL A 124 -22.89 -20.42 -13.70
N PRO A 125 -22.61 -20.20 -14.99
CA PRO A 125 -21.60 -19.22 -15.39
C PRO A 125 -22.06 -17.79 -15.09
N GLY A 126 -21.15 -16.99 -14.54
CA GLY A 126 -21.37 -15.56 -14.33
C GLY A 126 -21.35 -14.77 -15.63
N ARG A 127 -21.63 -13.47 -15.54
CA ARG A 127 -21.58 -12.56 -16.70
C ARG A 127 -20.23 -11.89 -16.87
N TYR A 128 -19.47 -11.76 -15.79
CA TYR A 128 -18.14 -11.18 -15.85
C TYR A 128 -17.08 -12.24 -16.21
N TYR A 129 -16.36 -12.01 -17.31
CA TYR A 129 -15.21 -12.84 -17.68
C TYR A 129 -14.03 -12.02 -18.22
N TYR A 130 -14.22 -11.35 -19.36
CA TYR A 130 -13.28 -10.35 -19.87
C TYR A 130 -13.71 -8.92 -19.56
N THR A 131 -15.03 -8.71 -19.54
CA THR A 131 -15.72 -7.43 -19.49
C THR A 131 -17.09 -7.66 -18.83
N ALA A 132 -17.62 -6.66 -18.14
CA ALA A 132 -19.00 -6.68 -17.64
C ALA A 132 -19.99 -6.53 -18.80
N LYS A 133 -21.02 -7.39 -18.87
CA LYS A 133 -21.98 -7.44 -19.99
C LYS A 133 -23.37 -7.89 -19.54
N LEU A 134 -24.37 -7.47 -20.30
CA LEU A 134 -25.78 -7.80 -20.11
C LEU A 134 -26.34 -8.55 -21.32
N ALA A 135 -27.37 -9.36 -21.08
CA ALA A 135 -28.26 -9.83 -22.13
C ALA A 135 -29.26 -8.71 -22.42
N TYR A 136 -29.83 -8.71 -23.63
CA TYR A 136 -30.95 -7.82 -23.94
C TYR A 136 -32.15 -8.08 -23.04
N ASP A 137 -32.44 -9.34 -22.73
CA ASP A 137 -33.57 -9.72 -21.87
C ASP A 137 -33.45 -9.16 -20.45
N ASP A 138 -32.23 -8.97 -19.92
CA ASP A 138 -32.07 -8.33 -18.60
C ASP A 138 -32.56 -6.89 -18.60
N LEU A 139 -32.31 -6.18 -19.70
CA LEU A 139 -32.76 -4.81 -19.86
C LEU A 139 -34.28 -4.77 -20.01
N TRP A 140 -34.85 -5.69 -20.80
CA TRP A 140 -36.30 -5.78 -20.98
C TRP A 140 -37.03 -6.10 -19.69
N ASP A 141 -36.52 -7.07 -18.92
CA ASP A 141 -37.11 -7.48 -17.64
C ASP A 141 -37.15 -6.29 -16.66
N GLU A 142 -36.04 -5.57 -16.50
CA GLU A 142 -35.96 -4.41 -15.61
C GLU A 142 -36.86 -3.26 -16.10
N LEU A 143 -36.88 -2.99 -17.41
CA LEU A 143 -37.76 -1.96 -17.97
C LEU A 143 -39.24 -2.29 -17.82
N ASN A 144 -39.61 -3.56 -17.95
CA ASN A 144 -40.97 -4.03 -17.70
C ASN A 144 -41.39 -3.84 -16.24
N VAL A 145 -40.46 -4.01 -15.29
CA VAL A 145 -40.72 -3.82 -13.86
C VAL A 145 -40.93 -2.35 -13.51
N ILE A 146 -40.10 -1.44 -14.03
CA ILE A 146 -40.17 -0.03 -13.65
C ILE A 146 -41.16 0.79 -14.48
N GLY A 147 -41.46 0.38 -15.71
CA GLY A 147 -42.27 1.14 -16.66
C GLY A 147 -41.53 2.33 -17.29
N ALA A 148 -42.26 3.11 -18.10
CA ALA A 148 -41.69 4.25 -18.82
C ALA A 148 -41.44 5.48 -17.91
N GLY A 149 -40.55 6.38 -18.33
CA GLY A 149 -40.31 7.67 -17.65
C GLY A 149 -39.22 7.68 -16.58
N HIS A 150 -38.60 6.54 -16.29
CA HIS A 150 -37.50 6.45 -15.31
C HIS A 150 -36.11 6.49 -15.95
N LEU A 151 -36.00 6.06 -17.20
CA LEU A 151 -34.77 6.06 -17.99
C LEU A 151 -35.05 6.61 -19.39
N ALA A 152 -34.11 7.38 -19.93
CA ALA A 152 -34.07 7.76 -21.34
C ALA A 152 -32.91 7.05 -22.05
N PHE A 153 -33.06 6.74 -23.33
CA PHE A 153 -32.07 5.96 -24.08
C PHE A 153 -31.66 6.64 -25.37
N HIS A 154 -30.37 6.56 -25.70
CA HIS A 154 -29.93 6.73 -27.08
C HIS A 154 -29.27 5.46 -27.61
N LEU A 155 -29.36 5.23 -28.92
CA LEU A 155 -28.98 3.97 -29.60
C LEU A 155 -27.46 3.70 -29.72
N GLY A 156 -26.66 4.29 -28.83
CA GLY A 156 -25.20 4.17 -28.78
C GLY A 156 -24.45 5.07 -29.77
N ASP A 157 -23.14 5.22 -29.56
CA ASP A 157 -22.24 6.04 -30.38
C ASP A 157 -21.30 5.17 -31.24
N THR A 158 -20.23 4.69 -30.65
CA THR A 158 -19.29 3.72 -31.19
C THR A 158 -19.76 2.32 -30.80
N HIS A 159 -19.81 1.40 -31.78
CA HIS A 159 -20.35 0.05 -31.61
C HIS A 159 -21.78 0.04 -31.01
N GLY A 160 -22.59 1.07 -31.32
CA GLY A 160 -23.95 1.19 -30.80
C GLY A 160 -24.91 0.16 -31.39
N VAL A 161 -26.03 -0.10 -30.70
CA VAL A 161 -27.08 -1.00 -31.20
C VAL A 161 -27.63 -0.57 -32.56
N ILE A 162 -27.55 0.71 -32.91
CA ILE A 162 -27.91 1.25 -34.24
C ILE A 162 -27.14 0.61 -35.41
N MET A 163 -25.95 0.07 -35.14
CA MET A 163 -25.12 -0.56 -36.17
C MET A 163 -25.48 -2.02 -36.43
N ARG A 164 -26.38 -2.61 -35.64
CA ARG A 164 -26.87 -3.98 -35.82
C ARG A 164 -27.79 -4.10 -37.04
N ALA A 165 -27.97 -5.33 -37.51
CA ALA A 165 -28.89 -5.64 -38.61
C ALA A 165 -30.36 -5.59 -38.16
N ASP A 166 -30.62 -5.99 -36.91
CA ASP A 166 -31.92 -6.02 -36.22
C ASP A 166 -32.15 -4.79 -35.33
N ALA A 167 -31.46 -3.68 -35.60
CA ALA A 167 -31.60 -2.44 -34.82
C ALA A 167 -33.06 -1.94 -34.77
N ASP A 168 -33.83 -2.22 -35.84
CA ASP A 168 -35.24 -1.90 -35.95
C ASP A 168 -36.10 -2.61 -34.88
N ASP A 169 -35.87 -3.91 -34.69
CA ASP A 169 -36.59 -4.73 -33.70
C ASP A 169 -36.24 -4.31 -32.28
N ILE A 170 -34.97 -3.96 -32.04
CA ILE A 170 -34.50 -3.46 -30.75
C ILE A 170 -35.15 -2.10 -30.42
N VAL A 171 -35.27 -1.22 -31.41
CA VAL A 171 -35.95 0.08 -31.24
C VAL A 171 -37.43 -0.11 -30.96
N ALA A 172 -38.11 -0.99 -31.69
CA ALA A 172 -39.52 -1.31 -31.45
C ALA A 172 -39.73 -1.81 -30.01
N LYS A 173 -38.91 -2.76 -29.54
CA LYS A 173 -38.96 -3.23 -28.15
C LYS A 173 -38.67 -2.12 -27.14
N LEU A 174 -37.67 -1.28 -27.38
CA LEU A 174 -37.38 -0.12 -26.51
C LEU A 174 -38.57 0.82 -26.41
N ILE A 175 -39.28 1.05 -27.52
CA ILE A 175 -40.48 1.89 -27.57
C ILE A 175 -41.62 1.25 -26.78
N ASP A 176 -41.82 -0.06 -26.91
CA ASP A 176 -42.86 -0.79 -26.18
C ASP A 176 -42.65 -0.69 -24.66
N PHE A 177 -41.41 -0.80 -24.18
CA PHE A 177 -41.11 -0.74 -22.75
C PHE A 177 -40.91 0.69 -22.19
N ALA A 178 -40.23 1.56 -22.94
CA ALA A 178 -39.80 2.88 -22.45
C ALA A 178 -40.61 4.05 -23.01
N HIS A 179 -41.55 3.83 -23.95
CA HIS A 179 -42.30 4.84 -24.70
C HIS A 179 -41.40 5.67 -25.67
N PRO A 180 -41.86 6.00 -26.89
CA PRO A 180 -41.01 6.65 -27.91
C PRO A 180 -40.47 8.02 -27.49
N HIS A 181 -41.17 8.69 -26.57
CA HIS A 181 -40.76 9.98 -26.00
C HIS A 181 -39.38 9.95 -25.32
N TYR A 182 -38.98 8.79 -24.80
CA TYR A 182 -37.73 8.59 -24.04
C TYR A 182 -36.65 7.86 -24.84
N VAL A 183 -36.92 7.53 -26.10
CA VAL A 183 -35.96 6.88 -27.01
C VAL A 183 -35.47 7.89 -28.04
N PHE A 184 -34.16 7.98 -28.18
CA PHE A 184 -33.49 8.97 -29.02
C PHE A 184 -32.57 8.31 -30.05
N ALA A 185 -32.63 8.80 -31.28
CA ALA A 185 -31.67 8.44 -32.33
C ALA A 185 -30.47 9.40 -32.31
N PRO A 186 -29.23 8.89 -32.18
CA PRO A 186 -28.05 9.73 -32.03
C PRO A 186 -27.65 10.39 -33.36
N LEU A 187 -27.39 11.70 -33.34
CA LEU A 187 -26.76 12.45 -34.41
C LEU A 187 -25.38 12.92 -33.94
N ILE A 188 -24.33 12.35 -34.52
CA ILE A 188 -22.95 12.50 -34.07
C ILE A 188 -22.20 13.41 -35.04
N PRO A 189 -21.88 14.66 -34.63
CA PRO A 189 -21.18 15.61 -35.47
C PRO A 189 -19.67 15.35 -35.42
N VAL A 190 -19.26 14.18 -35.94
CA VAL A 190 -17.86 13.78 -36.10
C VAL A 190 -17.68 13.34 -37.55
N ASP A 191 -16.81 14.00 -38.29
CA ASP A 191 -16.70 13.81 -39.73
C ASP A 191 -15.88 12.56 -40.10
N THR A 192 -16.52 11.40 -40.03
CA THR A 192 -15.93 10.12 -40.44
C THR A 192 -16.92 9.28 -41.25
N PRO A 193 -16.44 8.31 -42.07
CA PRO A 193 -17.31 7.36 -42.75
C PRO A 193 -18.23 6.61 -41.78
N TYR A 194 -17.70 6.17 -40.63
CA TYR A 194 -18.43 5.45 -39.59
C TYR A 194 -19.58 6.28 -39.01
N PHE A 195 -19.31 7.48 -38.48
CA PHE A 195 -20.36 8.32 -37.89
C PHE A 195 -21.34 8.86 -38.92
N GLY A 196 -20.90 9.09 -40.16
CA GLY A 196 -21.82 9.39 -41.25
C GLY A 196 -22.76 8.22 -41.59
N ALA A 197 -22.34 6.96 -41.38
CA ALA A 197 -23.21 5.80 -41.53
C ALA A 197 -24.19 5.68 -40.36
N VAL A 198 -23.73 5.94 -39.13
CA VAL A 198 -24.59 6.05 -37.93
C VAL A 198 -25.68 7.10 -38.16
N ASN A 199 -25.30 8.34 -38.52
CA ASN A 199 -26.24 9.44 -38.75
C ASN A 199 -27.27 9.13 -39.84
N LYS A 200 -26.86 8.40 -40.90
CA LYS A 200 -27.77 7.96 -41.97
C LYS A 200 -28.80 6.95 -41.44
N ARG A 201 -28.38 5.98 -40.63
CA ARG A 201 -29.28 5.03 -39.99
C ARG A 201 -30.19 5.71 -38.97
N SER A 202 -29.69 6.68 -38.21
CA SER A 202 -30.49 7.48 -37.28
C SER A 202 -31.62 8.20 -38.00
N ALA A 203 -31.34 8.85 -39.12
CA ALA A 203 -32.37 9.52 -39.93
C ALA A 203 -33.47 8.55 -40.41
N ALA A 204 -33.10 7.32 -40.79
CA ALA A 204 -34.06 6.31 -41.20
C ALA A 204 -34.94 5.82 -40.04
N LEU A 205 -34.35 5.58 -38.86
CA LEU A 205 -35.09 5.14 -37.67
C LEU A 205 -36.00 6.23 -37.11
N ILE A 206 -35.57 7.50 -37.12
CA ILE A 206 -36.40 8.66 -36.75
C ILE A 206 -37.67 8.69 -37.62
N ALA A 207 -37.51 8.58 -38.93
CA ALA A 207 -38.65 8.62 -39.86
C ALA A 207 -39.60 7.42 -39.70
N LYS A 208 -39.08 6.26 -39.30
CA LYS A 208 -39.86 5.02 -39.20
C LYS A 208 -40.60 4.86 -37.88
N HIS A 209 -39.96 5.20 -36.76
CA HIS A 209 -40.45 4.89 -35.41
C HIS A 209 -40.93 6.12 -34.63
N ASP A 210 -40.92 7.31 -35.25
CA ASP A 210 -41.30 8.58 -34.62
C ASP A 210 -40.51 8.90 -33.34
N ILE A 211 -39.26 8.43 -33.28
CA ILE A 211 -38.33 8.74 -32.18
C ILE A 211 -37.58 10.03 -32.45
N SER A 212 -37.16 10.71 -31.39
CA SER A 212 -36.54 12.04 -31.49
C SER A 212 -35.05 11.96 -31.86
N PRO A 213 -34.52 12.86 -32.72
CA PRO A 213 -33.07 13.02 -32.88
C PRO A 213 -32.45 13.58 -31.60
N LEU A 214 -31.21 13.22 -31.29
CA LEU A 214 -30.42 13.82 -30.22
C LEU A 214 -28.99 14.06 -30.69
N VAL A 215 -28.49 15.29 -30.58
CA VAL A 215 -27.08 15.57 -30.89
C VAL A 215 -26.22 15.14 -29.72
N ILE A 216 -25.34 14.17 -29.95
CA ILE A 216 -24.36 13.70 -28.96
C ILE A 216 -22.97 13.68 -29.60
N ARG A 217 -21.97 14.12 -28.86
CA ARG A 217 -20.56 14.03 -29.26
C ARG A 217 -19.77 13.40 -28.12
N PRO A 218 -19.10 12.25 -28.35
CA PRO A 218 -18.27 11.64 -27.32
C PRO A 218 -17.12 12.55 -26.90
N ALA A 219 -16.82 12.60 -25.60
CA ALA A 219 -15.69 13.36 -25.05
C ALA A 219 -14.87 12.49 -24.08
N PHE A 220 -13.56 12.41 -24.32
CA PHE A 220 -12.64 11.50 -23.61
C PHE A 220 -11.38 12.18 -23.04
N TYR A 221 -11.08 13.41 -23.45
CA TYR A 221 -9.86 14.14 -23.07
C TYR A 221 -9.98 15.65 -23.36
N GLU A 222 -8.97 16.43 -22.96
CA GLU A 222 -8.86 17.86 -23.33
C GLU A 222 -8.23 18.06 -24.71
N GLU A 223 -8.29 19.29 -25.23
CA GLU A 223 -7.64 19.62 -26.51
C GLU A 223 -6.15 19.24 -26.49
N GLU A 224 -5.64 18.74 -27.61
CA GLU A 224 -4.25 18.26 -27.77
C GLU A 224 -3.83 17.02 -26.95
N GLN A 225 -4.74 16.32 -26.26
CA GLN A 225 -4.40 15.16 -25.41
C GLN A 225 -4.69 13.77 -26.03
N ALA A 226 -4.93 13.69 -27.34
CA ALA A 226 -5.23 12.42 -28.00
C ALA A 226 -4.11 11.37 -27.84
N ASP A 227 -2.84 11.81 -27.82
CA ASP A 227 -1.69 10.93 -27.65
C ASP A 227 -1.64 10.33 -26.24
N ALA A 228 -1.92 11.14 -25.23
CA ALA A 228 -1.99 10.69 -23.85
C ALA A 228 -3.13 9.68 -23.64
N HIS A 229 -4.28 9.92 -24.26
CA HIS A 229 -5.42 9.01 -24.27
C HIS A 229 -5.07 7.65 -24.90
N GLU A 230 -4.43 7.64 -26.07
CA GLU A 230 -4.02 6.41 -26.75
C GLU A 230 -3.03 5.59 -25.92
N VAL A 231 -2.04 6.26 -25.31
CA VAL A 231 -1.06 5.62 -24.43
C VAL A 231 -1.74 5.05 -23.19
N MET A 232 -2.71 5.76 -22.60
CA MET A 232 -3.48 5.24 -21.47
C MET A 232 -4.28 3.98 -21.87
N GLY A 233 -4.84 3.97 -23.07
CA GLY A 233 -5.46 2.77 -23.65
C GLY A 233 -4.47 1.60 -23.78
N ALA A 234 -3.21 1.86 -24.15
CA ALA A 234 -2.17 0.83 -24.21
C ALA A 234 -1.80 0.29 -22.81
N ILE A 235 -1.63 1.20 -21.85
CA ILE A 235 -1.33 0.87 -20.44
C ILE A 235 -2.44 -0.01 -19.85
N ALA A 236 -3.71 0.36 -20.04
CA ALA A 236 -4.86 -0.37 -19.54
C ALA A 236 -4.99 -1.79 -20.16
N ASN A 237 -4.62 -1.93 -21.44
CA ASN A 237 -4.64 -3.23 -22.14
C ASN A 237 -3.39 -4.08 -21.90
N GLY A 238 -2.34 -3.52 -21.27
CA GLY A 238 -1.08 -4.20 -21.04
C GLY A 238 -0.31 -4.54 -22.33
N ASN A 239 -0.47 -3.75 -23.39
CA ASN A 239 0.24 -3.91 -24.65
C ASN A 239 1.15 -2.70 -24.94
N LYS A 240 2.06 -2.85 -25.92
CA LYS A 240 2.89 -1.72 -26.39
C LYS A 240 2.13 -0.95 -27.47
N VAL A 241 2.37 0.35 -27.56
CA VAL A 241 1.82 1.17 -28.68
C VAL A 241 2.42 0.75 -30.03
N THR A 242 3.61 0.14 -30.03
CA THR A 242 4.29 -0.37 -31.22
C THR A 242 3.83 -1.78 -31.63
N ASP A 243 2.99 -2.44 -30.84
CA ASP A 243 2.47 -3.75 -31.21
C ASP A 243 1.54 -3.60 -32.42
N GLY A 244 1.76 -4.38 -33.48
CA GLY A 244 0.93 -4.31 -34.71
C GLY A 244 -0.55 -4.65 -34.51
N TRP A 245 -0.93 -5.16 -33.33
CA TRP A 245 -2.32 -5.42 -32.93
C TRP A 245 -2.88 -4.38 -31.94
N HIS A 246 -2.11 -3.35 -31.56
CA HIS A 246 -2.62 -2.22 -30.78
C HIS A 246 -3.69 -1.48 -31.61
N LYS A 247 -4.85 -1.24 -31.00
CA LYS A 247 -5.99 -0.63 -31.68
C LYS A 247 -5.91 0.89 -31.54
N SER A 248 -5.15 1.53 -32.43
CA SER A 248 -5.14 2.99 -32.54
C SER A 248 -6.51 3.51 -32.97
N MET A 249 -6.98 4.59 -32.36
CA MET A 249 -8.21 5.25 -32.82
C MET A 249 -7.93 6.07 -34.08
N HIS A 250 -8.59 5.72 -35.18
CA HIS A 250 -8.48 6.44 -36.44
C HIS A 250 -8.94 7.91 -36.34
N ASN A 251 -9.90 8.21 -35.47
CA ASN A 251 -10.31 9.58 -35.16
C ASN A 251 -9.71 10.01 -33.82
N ARG A 252 -8.94 11.09 -33.84
CA ARG A 252 -8.27 11.68 -32.65
C ARG A 252 -8.95 12.96 -32.17
N ASP A 253 -10.14 13.26 -32.68
CA ASP A 253 -10.90 14.44 -32.30
C ASP A 253 -12.12 14.06 -31.44
N PHE A 254 -11.87 13.83 -30.15
CA PHE A 254 -12.87 13.55 -29.11
C PHE A 254 -12.62 14.37 -27.83
N HIS A 255 -12.10 15.59 -28.01
CA HIS A 255 -11.95 16.52 -26.91
C HIS A 255 -13.25 17.28 -26.63
N VAL A 256 -13.35 17.89 -25.45
CA VAL A 256 -14.50 18.72 -25.07
C VAL A 256 -14.54 19.99 -25.93
N LEU A 257 -15.58 20.15 -26.76
CA LEU A 257 -15.75 21.30 -27.64
C LEU A 257 -16.45 22.47 -26.98
N LYS A 258 -16.13 23.68 -27.44
CA LYS A 258 -16.92 24.90 -27.23
C LYS A 258 -18.21 24.87 -28.04
N ALA A 259 -19.22 25.62 -27.59
CA ALA A 259 -20.49 25.75 -28.29
C ALA A 259 -20.35 26.18 -29.76
N THR A 260 -19.43 27.13 -30.05
CA THR A 260 -19.17 27.63 -31.41
C THR A 260 -18.59 26.55 -32.32
N ASP A 261 -17.70 25.71 -31.80
CA ASP A 261 -17.01 24.69 -32.58
C ASP A 261 -17.91 23.46 -32.78
N LEU A 262 -18.71 23.10 -31.77
CA LEU A 262 -19.78 22.12 -31.94
C LEU A 262 -20.75 22.53 -33.06
N GLY A 263 -21.13 23.81 -33.13
CA GLY A 263 -21.98 24.33 -34.20
C GLY A 263 -21.36 24.17 -35.59
N LYS A 264 -20.04 24.41 -35.72
CA LYS A 264 -19.30 24.17 -36.98
C LYS A 264 -19.32 22.70 -37.38
N GLU A 265 -19.04 21.80 -36.45
CA GLU A 265 -19.04 20.35 -36.70
C GLU A 265 -20.43 19.82 -37.07
N VAL A 266 -21.49 20.34 -36.43
CA VAL A 266 -22.88 20.04 -36.78
C VAL A 266 -23.19 20.47 -38.22
N MET A 267 -22.78 21.68 -38.63
CA MET A 267 -23.00 22.16 -40.00
C MET A 267 -22.27 21.28 -41.04
N LYS A 268 -21.02 20.87 -40.75
CA LYS A 268 -20.26 19.95 -41.61
C LYS A 268 -20.97 18.60 -41.72
N ALA A 269 -21.35 17.99 -40.60
CA ALA A 269 -22.03 16.70 -40.56
C ALA A 269 -23.37 16.73 -41.30
N ALA A 270 -24.17 17.80 -41.13
CA ALA A 270 -25.43 17.99 -41.83
C ALA A 270 -25.23 18.10 -43.36
N LYS A 271 -24.21 18.84 -43.81
CA LYS A 271 -23.86 18.94 -45.24
C LYS A 271 -23.48 17.58 -45.82
N HIS A 272 -22.64 16.81 -45.13
CA HIS A 272 -22.24 15.47 -45.57
C HIS A 272 -23.41 14.48 -45.58
N LEU A 273 -24.30 14.55 -44.60
CA LEU A 273 -25.50 13.71 -44.57
C LEU A 273 -26.44 14.02 -45.75
N SER A 274 -26.54 15.31 -46.12
CA SER A 274 -27.32 15.75 -47.28
C SER A 274 -26.74 15.21 -48.59
N MET A 275 -25.40 15.23 -48.75
CA MET A 275 -24.72 14.61 -49.90
C MET A 275 -24.96 13.10 -50.00
N ARG A 276 -25.27 12.43 -48.88
CA ARG A 276 -25.60 10.99 -48.82
C ARG A 276 -27.08 10.68 -49.09
N GLY A 277 -27.85 11.67 -49.54
CA GLY A 277 -29.25 11.51 -49.96
C GLY A 277 -30.30 11.73 -48.87
N ILE A 278 -29.93 12.27 -47.69
CA ILE A 278 -30.88 12.56 -46.62
C ILE A 278 -31.39 14.00 -46.75
N THR A 279 -32.65 14.17 -47.14
CA THR A 279 -33.31 15.48 -47.22
C THR A 279 -33.62 16.02 -45.83
N GLY A 280 -33.40 17.32 -45.59
CA GLY A 280 -33.71 17.94 -44.30
C GLY A 280 -32.71 17.67 -43.17
N ALA A 281 -31.49 17.21 -43.48
CA ALA A 281 -30.46 16.92 -42.49
C ALA A 281 -30.16 18.10 -41.53
N GLY A 282 -30.13 19.34 -42.04
CA GLY A 282 -29.95 20.52 -41.20
C GLY A 282 -31.08 20.71 -40.17
N THR A 283 -32.33 20.44 -40.55
CA THR A 283 -33.48 20.47 -39.65
C THR A 283 -33.39 19.39 -38.58
N LEU A 284 -32.99 18.16 -38.96
CA LEU A 284 -32.77 17.06 -38.02
C LEU A 284 -31.73 17.39 -36.96
N PHE A 285 -30.59 17.96 -37.35
CA PHE A 285 -29.56 18.40 -36.39
C PHE A 285 -30.05 19.55 -35.50
N LYS A 286 -30.82 20.50 -36.04
CA LYS A 286 -31.42 21.59 -35.25
C LYS A 286 -32.40 21.06 -34.20
N GLN A 287 -33.25 20.10 -34.58
CA GLN A 287 -34.14 19.38 -33.65
C GLN A 287 -33.33 18.59 -32.62
N GLY A 288 -32.26 17.91 -33.04
CA GLY A 288 -31.39 17.16 -32.15
C GLY A 288 -30.68 18.03 -31.11
N LEU A 289 -30.31 19.28 -31.47
CA LEU A 289 -29.80 20.28 -30.52
C LEU A 289 -30.91 20.79 -29.58
N ALA A 290 -32.14 20.99 -30.05
CA ALA A 290 -33.24 21.37 -29.16
C ALA A 290 -33.59 20.24 -28.17
N ASN A 291 -33.47 18.99 -28.61
CA ASN A 291 -33.72 17.81 -27.79
C ASN A 291 -32.66 17.57 -26.70
N THR A 292 -31.47 18.21 -26.77
CA THR A 292 -30.53 18.17 -25.64
C THR A 292 -31.07 18.91 -24.44
N ASP A 293 -31.74 20.04 -24.68
CA ASP A 293 -32.39 20.83 -23.63
C ASP A 293 -33.60 20.05 -23.09
N ARG A 294 -34.39 19.42 -23.98
CA ARG A 294 -35.51 18.54 -23.61
C ARG A 294 -35.07 17.39 -22.70
N LEU A 295 -33.98 16.68 -23.05
CA LEU A 295 -33.47 15.60 -22.21
C LEU A 295 -33.02 16.14 -20.85
N ALA A 296 -32.33 17.28 -20.82
CA ALA A 296 -31.93 17.91 -19.58
C ALA A 296 -33.13 18.25 -18.70
N ASP A 297 -34.22 18.77 -19.27
CA ASP A 297 -35.44 19.12 -18.54
C ASP A 297 -36.18 17.90 -17.97
N MET A 298 -36.04 16.71 -18.58
CA MET A 298 -36.61 15.46 -18.06
C MET A 298 -35.90 14.91 -16.82
N VAL A 299 -34.67 15.34 -16.55
CA VAL A 299 -33.88 14.79 -15.44
C VAL A 299 -34.33 15.44 -14.14
N GLU A 300 -35.05 14.66 -13.34
CA GLU A 300 -35.49 14.98 -11.97
C GLU A 300 -34.57 14.39 -10.91
N TYR A 301 -33.75 13.38 -11.28
CA TYR A 301 -32.81 12.74 -10.36
C TYR A 301 -31.79 13.74 -9.83
N GLU A 302 -31.71 13.84 -8.50
CA GLU A 302 -30.69 14.61 -7.81
C GLU A 302 -30.06 13.75 -6.71
N TRP A 303 -28.75 13.53 -6.81
CA TRP A 303 -28.02 12.82 -5.76
C TRP A 303 -28.01 13.63 -4.46
N SER A 304 -28.31 12.93 -3.36
CA SER A 304 -28.21 13.43 -1.99
C SER A 304 -27.72 12.29 -1.08
N LYS A 305 -27.16 12.68 0.08
CA LYS A 305 -26.68 11.72 1.08
C LYS A 305 -27.84 10.89 1.60
N GLN A 306 -27.64 9.58 1.67
CA GLN A 306 -28.66 8.65 2.09
C GLN A 306 -28.66 8.45 3.61
N PRO A 307 -29.82 8.16 4.23
CA PRO A 307 -29.87 7.85 5.65
C PRO A 307 -29.14 6.54 5.94
N VAL A 308 -28.49 6.46 7.11
CA VAL A 308 -27.76 5.27 7.56
C VAL A 308 -28.65 4.02 7.52
N SER A 309 -28.13 2.94 6.96
CA SER A 309 -28.75 1.60 6.99
C SER A 309 -27.87 0.65 7.80
N LEU A 310 -28.28 0.39 9.02
CA LEU A 310 -27.67 -0.56 9.94
C LEU A 310 -28.62 -1.73 10.21
N PRO A 311 -28.11 -2.97 10.31
CA PRO A 311 -28.90 -4.10 10.77
C PRO A 311 -29.53 -3.83 12.13
N VAL A 312 -30.78 -4.25 12.31
CA VAL A 312 -31.46 -4.16 13.61
C VAL A 312 -30.92 -5.26 14.53
N MET A 313 -30.20 -4.86 15.58
CA MET A 313 -29.49 -5.81 16.45
C MET A 313 -30.35 -6.32 17.61
N ALA A 314 -31.37 -5.56 18.03
CA ALA A 314 -32.33 -5.92 19.07
C ALA A 314 -33.62 -5.10 18.96
N PRO A 315 -34.75 -5.54 19.55
CA PRO A 315 -35.98 -4.75 19.59
C PRO A 315 -35.82 -3.39 20.29
N ASP A 316 -34.98 -3.34 21.35
CA ASP A 316 -34.50 -2.11 21.98
C ASP A 316 -32.98 -2.18 22.09
N GLU A 317 -32.31 -1.62 21.09
CA GLU A 317 -30.84 -1.63 20.98
C GLU A 317 -30.16 -0.89 22.13
N PHE A 318 -30.77 0.20 22.62
CA PHE A 318 -30.18 0.96 23.72
C PHE A 318 -30.26 0.18 25.04
N ALA A 319 -31.40 -0.45 25.33
CA ALA A 319 -31.54 -1.31 26.49
C ALA A 319 -30.56 -2.49 26.43
N LYS A 320 -30.39 -3.10 25.25
CA LYS A 320 -29.44 -4.19 25.05
C LYS A 320 -27.99 -3.73 25.27
N LEU A 321 -27.60 -2.58 24.73
CA LEU A 321 -26.28 -1.99 24.97
C LEU A 321 -26.00 -1.78 26.46
N VAL A 322 -26.98 -1.26 27.22
CA VAL A 322 -26.84 -1.07 28.68
C VAL A 322 -26.68 -2.41 29.42
N GLU A 323 -27.38 -3.47 28.97
CA GLU A 323 -27.22 -4.81 29.53
C GLU A 323 -25.78 -5.33 29.35
N GLU A 324 -25.24 -5.19 28.13
CA GLU A 324 -23.87 -5.59 27.80
C GLU A 324 -22.84 -4.81 28.62
N CYS A 325 -23.02 -3.49 28.79
CA CYS A 325 -22.14 -2.69 29.66
C CYS A 325 -22.18 -3.15 31.12
N LYS A 326 -23.36 -3.54 31.64
CA LYS A 326 -23.48 -4.06 33.02
C LYS A 326 -22.78 -5.41 33.18
N ALA A 327 -22.86 -6.28 32.18
CA ALA A 327 -22.13 -7.55 32.16
C ALA A 327 -20.61 -7.29 32.12
N GLY A 328 -20.17 -6.44 31.20
CA GLY A 328 -18.79 -5.98 31.06
C GLY A 328 -18.20 -5.40 32.35
N TRP A 329 -18.97 -4.56 33.04
CA TRP A 329 -18.57 -3.94 34.30
C TRP A 329 -18.20 -4.98 35.36
N LYS A 330 -19.02 -6.04 35.49
CA LYS A 330 -18.76 -7.13 36.44
C LYS A 330 -17.48 -7.88 36.09
N VAL A 331 -17.26 -8.16 34.79
CA VAL A 331 -16.09 -8.94 34.35
C VAL A 331 -14.81 -8.11 34.42
N ARG A 332 -14.76 -6.94 33.79
CA ARG A 332 -13.55 -6.12 33.62
C ARG A 332 -12.99 -5.61 34.95
N PHE A 333 -13.84 -5.26 35.91
CA PHE A 333 -13.38 -4.72 37.20
C PHE A 333 -13.27 -5.76 38.32
N SER A 334 -13.57 -7.04 38.04
CA SER A 334 -13.38 -8.13 39.02
C SER A 334 -11.91 -8.53 39.18
N GLN A 335 -11.12 -8.41 38.11
CA GLN A 335 -9.74 -8.86 38.02
C GLN A 335 -8.82 -7.74 37.52
N GLU A 336 -7.51 -7.89 37.74
CA GLU A 336 -6.51 -6.99 37.18
C GLU A 336 -6.41 -7.16 35.66
N SER A 337 -6.28 -6.02 34.98
CA SER A 337 -6.00 -5.92 33.55
C SER A 337 -4.71 -5.12 33.37
N PHE A 338 -3.70 -5.73 32.77
CA PHE A 338 -2.38 -5.15 32.57
C PHE A 338 -1.76 -4.59 33.87
N GLY A 339 -1.91 -5.32 34.99
CA GLY A 339 -1.44 -4.91 36.32
C GLY A 339 -2.27 -3.82 37.01
N HIS A 340 -3.39 -3.38 36.44
CA HIS A 340 -4.25 -2.35 37.04
C HIS A 340 -5.62 -2.90 37.40
N LYS A 341 -6.11 -2.52 38.59
CA LYS A 341 -7.49 -2.72 39.03
C LYS A 341 -7.97 -1.45 39.73
N PRO A 342 -9.01 -0.77 39.24
CA PRO A 342 -9.51 0.45 39.86
C PRO A 342 -10.07 0.16 41.25
N SER A 343 -9.86 1.09 42.17
CA SER A 343 -10.43 1.04 43.51
C SER A 343 -11.96 1.22 43.48
N GLN A 344 -12.65 0.78 44.53
CA GLN A 344 -14.11 0.98 44.64
C GLN A 344 -14.50 2.47 44.61
N GLN A 345 -13.65 3.35 45.13
CA GLN A 345 -13.90 4.78 45.13
C GLN A 345 -13.80 5.35 43.71
N GLU A 346 -12.75 5.01 42.96
CA GLU A 346 -12.60 5.44 41.56
C GLU A 346 -13.74 4.94 40.67
N LEU A 347 -14.20 3.70 40.89
CA LEU A 347 -15.36 3.15 40.19
C LEU A 347 -16.61 4.01 40.38
N ILE A 348 -16.77 4.64 41.55
CA ILE A 348 -17.91 5.50 41.87
C ILE A 348 -17.70 6.92 41.34
N ASP A 349 -16.54 7.52 41.59
CA ASP A 349 -16.33 8.95 41.36
C ASP A 349 -15.91 9.29 39.93
N VAL A 350 -15.30 8.33 39.22
CA VAL A 350 -14.72 8.56 37.88
C VAL A 350 -15.42 7.72 36.83
N TYR A 351 -15.47 6.40 37.01
CA TYR A 351 -15.97 5.48 35.98
C TYR A 351 -17.49 5.58 35.79
N LYS A 352 -18.28 5.63 36.87
CA LYS A 352 -19.74 5.74 36.78
C LYS A 352 -20.19 7.03 36.07
N PRO A 353 -19.67 8.23 36.43
CA PRO A 353 -19.99 9.46 35.69
C PRO A 353 -19.60 9.41 34.22
N ARG A 354 -18.40 8.89 33.90
CA ARG A 354 -17.97 8.70 32.51
C ARG A 354 -18.90 7.79 31.74
N LEU A 355 -19.29 6.65 32.31
CA LEU A 355 -20.23 5.71 31.68
C LEU A 355 -21.60 6.35 31.44
N ALA A 356 -22.13 7.10 32.41
CA ALA A 356 -23.41 7.78 32.26
C ALA A 356 -23.39 8.80 31.12
N TYR A 357 -22.33 9.60 31.03
CA TYR A 357 -22.12 10.58 29.95
C TYR A 357 -22.03 9.92 28.56
N GLU A 358 -21.24 8.85 28.43
CA GLU A 358 -21.11 8.12 27.16
C GLU A 358 -22.44 7.50 26.74
N LEU A 359 -23.17 6.84 27.66
CA LEU A 359 -24.47 6.24 27.37
C LEU A 359 -25.51 7.28 26.96
N GLU A 360 -25.56 8.44 27.63
CA GLU A 360 -26.46 9.53 27.25
C GLU A 360 -26.15 10.05 25.84
N THR A 361 -24.87 10.22 25.51
CA THR A 361 -24.43 10.66 24.18
C THR A 361 -24.80 9.64 23.10
N LEU A 362 -24.56 8.35 23.34
CA LEU A 362 -24.93 7.28 22.41
C LEU A 362 -26.43 7.18 22.19
N LYS A 363 -27.23 7.43 23.23
CA LYS A 363 -28.70 7.49 23.12
C LYS A 363 -29.14 8.65 22.24
N LYS A 364 -28.57 9.83 22.43
CA LYS A 364 -28.89 11.04 21.66
C LYS A 364 -28.56 10.87 20.17
N LEU A 365 -27.42 10.24 19.87
CA LEU A 365 -26.95 10.04 18.49
C LEU A 365 -27.52 8.77 17.82
N SER A 366 -28.27 7.93 18.56
CA SER A 366 -28.82 6.65 18.07
C SER A 366 -27.74 5.68 17.56
N PHE A 367 -26.60 5.60 18.24
CA PHE A 367 -25.45 4.76 17.85
C PHE A 367 -25.43 3.37 18.54
N ALA A 368 -26.50 2.98 19.24
CA ALA A 368 -26.54 1.72 19.96
C ALA A 368 -26.41 0.50 19.05
N GLY A 369 -27.15 0.44 17.94
CA GLY A 369 -27.06 -0.64 16.95
C GLY A 369 -25.66 -0.80 16.35
N TYR A 370 -24.95 0.31 16.12
CA TYR A 370 -23.57 0.28 15.64
C TYR A 370 -22.62 -0.41 16.62
N PHE A 371 -22.66 -0.04 17.90
CA PHE A 371 -21.83 -0.69 18.92
C PHE A 371 -22.15 -2.17 19.08
N LEU A 372 -23.42 -2.56 18.98
CA LEU A 372 -23.84 -3.96 19.03
C LEU A 372 -23.31 -4.75 17.81
N LEU A 373 -23.34 -4.17 16.62
CA LEU A 373 -22.76 -4.77 15.41
C LEU A 373 -21.25 -4.98 15.56
N VAL A 374 -20.52 -3.97 16.02
CA VAL A 374 -19.06 -4.06 16.24
C VAL A 374 -18.75 -5.09 17.32
N GLN A 375 -19.49 -5.09 18.43
CA GLN A 375 -19.35 -6.08 19.51
C GLN A 375 -19.55 -7.50 19.00
N ASP A 376 -20.58 -7.74 18.19
CA ASP A 376 -20.90 -9.06 17.66
C ASP A 376 -19.74 -9.67 16.86
N VAL A 377 -19.12 -8.87 16.00
CA VAL A 377 -17.95 -9.29 15.20
C VAL A 377 -16.75 -9.62 16.10
N VAL A 378 -16.49 -8.79 17.10
CA VAL A 378 -15.37 -9.00 18.05
C VAL A 378 -15.61 -10.25 18.91
N GLN A 379 -16.83 -10.44 19.42
CA GLN A 379 -17.17 -11.58 20.26
C GLN A 379 -17.13 -12.89 19.48
N PHE A 380 -17.67 -12.92 18.25
CA PHE A 380 -17.52 -14.06 17.36
C PHE A 380 -16.04 -14.43 17.17
N SER A 381 -15.20 -13.44 16.87
CA SER A 381 -13.77 -13.65 16.65
C SER A 381 -13.09 -14.23 17.89
N LYS A 382 -13.29 -13.61 19.06
CA LYS A 382 -12.71 -14.07 20.34
C LYS A 382 -13.18 -15.49 20.70
N GLN A 383 -14.45 -15.84 20.48
CA GLN A 383 -15.01 -17.17 20.76
C GLN A 383 -14.47 -18.27 19.83
N ASN A 384 -14.09 -17.93 18.60
CA ASN A 384 -13.52 -18.86 17.61
C ASN A 384 -11.98 -18.87 17.60
N GLY A 385 -11.35 -18.30 18.64
CA GLY A 385 -9.90 -18.26 18.78
C GLY A 385 -9.20 -17.36 17.77
N ILE A 386 -9.90 -16.39 17.18
CA ILE A 386 -9.33 -15.35 16.33
C ILE A 386 -8.92 -14.20 17.24
N LEU A 387 -7.63 -13.95 17.36
CA LEU A 387 -7.14 -12.82 18.15
C LEU A 387 -7.57 -11.51 17.51
N VAL A 388 -8.08 -10.61 18.35
CA VAL A 388 -8.45 -9.24 18.01
C VAL A 388 -7.51 -8.32 18.78
N GLY A 389 -6.97 -7.29 18.12
CA GLY A 389 -6.15 -6.28 18.75
C GLY A 389 -6.93 -5.52 19.83
N PRO A 390 -6.23 -4.79 20.73
CA PRO A 390 -6.85 -4.07 21.83
C PRO A 390 -7.70 -2.86 21.40
N GLY A 391 -7.64 -2.50 20.13
CA GLY A 391 -8.34 -1.39 19.49
C GLY A 391 -7.45 -0.77 18.42
N ARG A 392 -8.01 0.09 17.58
CA ARG A 392 -7.23 0.93 16.67
C ARG A 392 -7.91 2.28 16.49
N GLY A 393 -7.14 3.36 16.61
CA GLY A 393 -7.61 4.68 16.22
C GLY A 393 -8.17 5.43 17.42
N SER A 394 -9.37 5.97 17.32
CA SER A 394 -10.01 6.69 18.45
C SER A 394 -10.89 5.81 19.32
N VAL A 395 -11.22 4.59 18.89
CA VAL A 395 -12.18 3.70 19.58
C VAL A 395 -11.76 3.40 21.03
N GLY A 396 -10.46 3.32 21.33
CA GLY A 396 -9.92 3.16 22.67
C GLY A 396 -10.28 4.25 23.66
N GLY A 397 -10.79 5.40 23.20
CA GLY A 397 -11.29 6.48 24.06
C GLY A 397 -12.67 6.23 24.70
N SER A 398 -13.39 5.17 24.32
CA SER A 398 -14.73 4.87 24.86
C SER A 398 -14.70 3.82 25.97
N LEU A 399 -15.25 4.19 27.14
CA LEU A 399 -15.49 3.27 28.24
C LEU A 399 -16.58 2.26 27.89
N VAL A 400 -17.60 2.67 27.12
CA VAL A 400 -18.63 1.75 26.60
C VAL A 400 -17.99 0.67 25.73
N ALA A 401 -17.09 1.03 24.81
CA ALA A 401 -16.38 0.05 23.97
C ALA A 401 -15.54 -0.94 24.79
N TYR A 402 -14.85 -0.47 25.83
CA TYR A 402 -14.07 -1.32 26.74
C TYR A 402 -14.94 -2.33 27.50
N LEU A 403 -16.09 -1.87 28.03
CA LEU A 403 -17.03 -2.71 28.77
C LEU A 403 -17.71 -3.75 27.87
N MET A 404 -18.07 -3.39 26.64
CA MET A 404 -18.65 -4.33 25.67
C MET A 404 -17.64 -5.36 25.14
N GLY A 405 -16.35 -5.16 25.43
CA GLY A 405 -15.26 -6.04 25.00
C GLY A 405 -14.78 -5.79 23.57
N ILE A 406 -15.20 -4.67 22.96
CA ILE A 406 -14.75 -4.20 21.64
C ILE A 406 -13.28 -3.81 21.73
N THR A 407 -12.92 -3.02 22.75
CA THR A 407 -11.53 -2.67 23.06
C THR A 407 -11.07 -3.38 24.32
N ASP A 408 -9.76 -3.57 24.42
CA ASP A 408 -9.09 -4.11 25.61
C ASP A 408 -8.27 -3.03 26.34
N CYS A 409 -8.32 -1.78 25.86
CA CYS A 409 -7.70 -0.61 26.48
C CYS A 409 -8.67 0.09 27.45
N ASP A 410 -8.25 0.30 28.69
CA ASP A 410 -9.01 1.07 29.68
C ASP A 410 -8.79 2.59 29.45
N PRO A 411 -9.80 3.33 28.95
CA PRO A 411 -9.62 4.74 28.59
C PRO A 411 -9.29 5.63 29.77
N ILE A 412 -9.78 5.30 30.98
CA ILE A 412 -9.58 6.16 32.15
C ILE A 412 -8.15 6.01 32.65
N ARG A 413 -7.64 4.78 32.69
CA ARG A 413 -6.24 4.49 33.08
C ARG A 413 -5.24 5.29 32.26
N PHE A 414 -5.43 5.38 30.95
CA PHE A 414 -4.48 6.03 30.03
C PHE A 414 -4.85 7.49 29.68
N GLY A 415 -5.88 8.06 30.33
CA GLY A 415 -6.31 9.44 30.07
C GLY A 415 -6.84 9.68 28.65
N LEU A 416 -7.53 8.69 28.06
CA LEU A 416 -8.08 8.75 26.71
C LEU A 416 -9.45 9.45 26.68
N LEU A 417 -9.67 10.27 25.66
CA LEU A 417 -10.85 11.14 25.55
C LEU A 417 -11.94 10.52 24.67
N PHE A 418 -13.17 10.50 25.18
CA PHE A 418 -14.33 9.98 24.45
C PHE A 418 -14.73 10.90 23.30
N GLU A 419 -14.63 12.21 23.50
CA GLU A 419 -15.03 13.24 22.54
C GLU A 419 -14.17 13.23 21.27
N ARG A 420 -12.96 12.66 21.38
CA ARG A 420 -12.08 12.41 20.24
C ARG A 420 -12.58 11.25 19.37
N PHE A 421 -13.28 10.29 19.95
CA PHE A 421 -13.97 9.23 19.24
C PHE A 421 -15.33 9.70 18.71
N ILE A 422 -16.21 10.12 19.60
CA ILE A 422 -17.56 10.57 19.29
C ILE A 422 -17.72 12.00 19.75
N ASN A 423 -17.82 12.92 18.80
CA ASN A 423 -18.13 14.31 19.09
C ASN A 423 -19.65 14.47 19.25
N PRO A 424 -20.17 14.90 20.42
CA PRO A 424 -21.61 14.96 20.71
C PRO A 424 -22.39 16.00 19.88
N GLU A 425 -21.70 16.87 19.16
CA GLU A 425 -22.29 17.88 18.28
C GLU A 425 -22.33 17.45 16.80
N ARG A 426 -21.76 16.28 16.46
CA ARG A 426 -21.75 15.73 15.09
C ARG A 426 -22.60 14.47 14.99
N LEU A 427 -23.32 14.36 13.87
CA LEU A 427 -24.14 13.19 13.53
C LEU A 427 -23.39 12.17 12.65
N ASP A 428 -22.10 12.38 12.42
CA ASP A 428 -21.28 11.46 11.63
C ASP A 428 -21.01 10.18 12.43
N LEU A 429 -21.15 9.02 11.78
CA LEU A 429 -20.88 7.73 12.41
C LEU A 429 -19.39 7.62 12.83
N PRO A 430 -19.11 7.03 14.01
CA PRO A 430 -17.74 6.82 14.45
C PRO A 430 -17.12 5.62 13.73
N ASP A 431 -15.85 5.73 13.33
CA ASP A 431 -15.12 4.66 12.67
C ASP A 431 -14.44 3.76 13.72
N ALA A 432 -14.89 2.51 13.84
CA ALA A 432 -14.31 1.51 14.74
C ALA A 432 -13.35 0.64 13.95
N ASP A 433 -12.10 1.08 13.90
CA ASP A 433 -11.02 0.32 13.29
C ASP A 433 -10.59 -0.82 14.24
N LEU A 434 -10.49 -2.05 13.72
CA LEU A 434 -10.11 -3.22 14.51
C LEU A 434 -9.11 -4.10 13.76
N ASP A 435 -8.12 -4.61 14.51
CA ASP A 435 -7.10 -5.51 14.00
C ASP A 435 -7.47 -6.97 14.30
N PHE A 436 -7.34 -7.83 13.30
CA PHE A 436 -7.57 -9.27 13.39
C PHE A 436 -6.36 -10.03 12.85
N MET A 437 -6.25 -11.32 13.18
CA MET A 437 -5.24 -12.20 12.58
C MET A 437 -5.38 -12.20 11.06
N SER A 438 -4.29 -11.89 10.35
CA SER A 438 -4.28 -11.77 8.89
C SER A 438 -4.65 -13.09 8.20
N THR A 439 -4.21 -14.22 8.77
CA THR A 439 -4.45 -15.56 8.20
C THR A 439 -5.91 -16.02 8.33
N ARG A 440 -6.62 -15.59 9.39
CA ARG A 440 -7.98 -16.05 9.74
C ARG A 440 -9.07 -15.00 9.55
N ARG A 441 -8.72 -13.85 8.98
CA ARG A 441 -9.67 -12.75 8.75
C ARG A 441 -10.85 -13.11 7.84
N HIS A 442 -10.62 -13.99 6.87
CA HIS A 442 -11.64 -14.44 5.93
C HIS A 442 -12.82 -15.13 6.63
N GLU A 443 -12.56 -15.84 7.74
CA GLU A 443 -13.61 -16.49 8.56
C GLU A 443 -14.56 -15.46 9.18
N VAL A 444 -14.07 -14.27 9.55
CA VAL A 444 -14.90 -13.18 10.10
C VAL A 444 -15.82 -12.60 9.02
N VAL A 445 -15.30 -12.45 7.80
CA VAL A 445 -16.11 -11.99 6.66
C VAL A 445 -17.16 -13.05 6.29
N GLU A 446 -16.79 -14.33 6.30
CA GLU A 446 -17.71 -15.43 6.05
C GLU A 446 -18.84 -15.49 7.10
N TYR A 447 -18.51 -15.28 8.38
CA TYR A 447 -19.52 -15.15 9.44
C TYR A 447 -20.53 -14.03 9.18
N LEU A 448 -20.05 -12.85 8.78
CA LEU A 448 -20.93 -11.73 8.44
C LEU A 448 -21.86 -12.09 7.27
N ILE A 449 -21.32 -12.72 6.22
CA ILE A 449 -22.10 -13.17 5.06
C ILE A 449 -23.15 -14.21 5.47
N GLN A 450 -22.79 -15.19 6.31
CA GLN A 450 -23.71 -16.23 6.79
C GLN A 450 -24.82 -15.64 7.67
N LYS A 451 -24.51 -14.64 8.50
CA LYS A 451 -25.45 -14.05 9.46
C LYS A 451 -26.39 -13.01 8.83
N TYR A 452 -25.84 -12.10 8.03
CA TYR A 452 -26.60 -10.97 7.47
C TYR A 452 -27.04 -11.21 6.02
N GLY A 453 -26.47 -12.20 5.35
CA GLY A 453 -26.79 -12.58 3.98
C GLY A 453 -25.87 -11.93 2.94
N GLU A 454 -25.62 -12.68 1.86
CA GLU A 454 -24.71 -12.30 0.76
C GLU A 454 -25.10 -10.97 0.07
N LYS A 455 -26.39 -10.62 0.05
CA LYS A 455 -26.89 -9.37 -0.55
C LYS A 455 -26.63 -8.12 0.30
N ARG A 456 -26.27 -8.29 1.57
CA ARG A 456 -26.17 -7.23 2.58
C ARG A 456 -24.75 -7.01 3.08
N VAL A 457 -23.80 -7.84 2.65
CA VAL A 457 -22.38 -7.79 3.03
C VAL A 457 -21.50 -7.75 1.79
N ALA A 458 -20.61 -6.76 1.72
CA ALA A 458 -19.64 -6.65 0.62
C ALA A 458 -18.38 -5.90 1.08
N GLY A 459 -17.27 -6.11 0.39
CA GLY A 459 -16.07 -5.29 0.54
C GLY A 459 -16.24 -3.87 -0.04
N VAL A 460 -15.27 -3.01 0.22
CA VAL A 460 -15.20 -1.63 -0.31
C VAL A 460 -14.17 -1.56 -1.45
N SER A 461 -14.40 -0.72 -2.46
CA SER A 461 -13.42 -0.48 -3.53
C SER A 461 -12.30 0.45 -3.09
N ASN A 462 -11.19 0.39 -3.81
CA ASN A 462 -10.04 1.26 -3.69
C ASN A 462 -9.48 1.53 -5.09
N PHE A 463 -9.28 2.79 -5.44
CA PHE A 463 -8.85 3.18 -6.78
C PHE A 463 -7.36 3.50 -6.79
N GLY A 464 -6.61 2.80 -7.65
CA GLY A 464 -5.19 3.09 -7.86
C GLY A 464 -5.02 4.11 -8.97
N THR A 465 -4.39 5.25 -8.68
CA THR A 465 -4.05 6.28 -9.68
C THR A 465 -2.62 6.14 -10.18
N LEU A 466 -2.34 6.73 -11.36
CA LEU A 466 -0.98 6.90 -11.86
C LEU A 466 -0.27 8.04 -11.11
N ALA A 467 0.51 7.70 -10.09
CA ALA A 467 1.44 8.66 -9.47
C ALA A 467 2.71 8.86 -10.32
N ALA A 468 3.43 9.98 -10.17
CA ALA A 468 4.67 10.32 -10.88
C ALA A 468 5.60 9.13 -11.23
N ALA A 469 6.06 8.36 -10.22
CA ALA A 469 6.93 7.21 -10.44
C ALA A 469 6.29 6.08 -11.26
N SER A 470 4.96 5.90 -11.18
CA SER A 470 4.23 4.92 -11.98
C SER A 470 4.01 5.42 -13.41
N SER A 471 3.75 6.71 -13.61
CA SER A 471 3.65 7.33 -14.94
C SER A 471 4.94 7.13 -15.75
N ILE A 472 6.11 7.42 -15.14
CA ILE A 472 7.42 7.20 -15.79
C ILE A 472 7.61 5.74 -16.21
N ARG A 473 7.29 4.78 -15.31
CA ARG A 473 7.48 3.35 -15.57
C ARG A 473 6.53 2.79 -16.61
N ASP A 474 5.25 3.16 -16.54
CA ASP A 474 4.23 2.60 -17.43
C ASP A 474 4.36 3.17 -18.85
N VAL A 475 4.63 4.47 -19.00
CA VAL A 475 4.92 5.07 -20.31
C VAL A 475 6.23 4.49 -20.84
N GLY A 476 7.31 4.45 -20.04
CA GLY A 476 8.59 3.88 -20.45
C GLY A 476 8.47 2.44 -20.95
N ARG A 477 7.71 1.59 -20.25
CA ARG A 477 7.44 0.21 -20.67
C ARG A 477 6.64 0.13 -21.97
N THR A 478 5.63 0.98 -22.12
CA THR A 478 4.72 1.00 -23.27
C THR A 478 5.44 1.38 -24.57
N PHE A 479 6.42 2.28 -24.47
CA PHE A 479 7.27 2.71 -25.59
C PHE A 479 8.54 1.87 -25.76
N GLY A 480 8.84 0.96 -24.84
CA GLY A 480 10.03 0.11 -24.90
C GLY A 480 11.34 0.81 -24.53
N ILE A 481 11.27 1.89 -23.75
CA ILE A 481 12.44 2.53 -23.14
C ILE A 481 13.15 1.49 -22.24
N PRO A 482 14.48 1.34 -22.29
CA PRO A 482 15.19 0.36 -21.46
C PRO A 482 14.95 0.59 -19.96
N GLU A 483 14.84 -0.50 -19.18
CA GLU A 483 14.56 -0.43 -17.73
C GLU A 483 15.57 0.40 -16.96
N LYS A 484 16.85 0.34 -17.35
CA LYS A 484 17.92 1.14 -16.77
C LYS A 484 17.65 2.65 -16.86
N GLU A 485 16.94 3.10 -17.90
CA GLU A 485 16.69 4.51 -18.13
C GLU A 485 15.48 5.00 -17.32
N TYR A 486 14.35 4.29 -17.34
CA TYR A 486 13.19 4.68 -16.53
C TYR A 486 13.33 4.28 -15.04
N ALA A 487 14.43 3.64 -14.64
CA ALA A 487 14.78 3.38 -13.23
C ALA A 487 14.93 4.67 -12.41
N ILE A 488 15.09 5.84 -13.07
CA ILE A 488 15.00 7.17 -12.43
C ILE A 488 13.68 7.39 -11.68
N SER A 489 12.63 6.62 -11.98
CA SER A 489 11.38 6.62 -11.22
C SER A 489 11.58 6.31 -9.73
N LYS A 490 12.69 5.67 -9.35
CA LYS A 490 13.09 5.44 -7.95
C LYS A 490 13.59 6.71 -7.26
N LEU A 491 13.99 7.74 -8.02
CA LEU A 491 14.48 9.03 -7.53
C LEU A 491 13.35 10.04 -7.30
N VAL A 492 12.11 9.72 -7.68
CA VAL A 492 10.95 10.57 -7.44
C VAL A 492 10.84 10.89 -5.95
N PRO A 493 10.93 12.17 -5.54
CA PRO A 493 10.90 12.55 -4.14
C PRO A 493 9.52 12.28 -3.56
N LYS A 494 9.51 12.01 -2.25
CA LYS A 494 8.29 11.80 -1.48
C LYS A 494 8.17 12.85 -0.39
N LYS A 495 7.13 13.67 -0.44
CA LYS A 495 6.76 14.60 0.65
C LYS A 495 5.61 13.98 1.44
N HIS A 496 5.81 13.82 2.75
CA HIS A 496 4.83 13.19 3.65
C HIS A 496 4.30 11.82 3.17
N GLY A 497 5.13 11.03 2.48
CA GLY A 497 4.78 9.70 1.98
C GLY A 497 4.06 9.67 0.62
N ALA A 498 3.68 10.83 0.07
CA ALA A 498 3.13 10.96 -1.28
C ALA A 498 4.24 11.36 -2.26
N ASN A 499 4.15 10.87 -3.51
CA ASN A 499 5.05 11.32 -4.57
C ASN A 499 4.79 12.80 -4.86
N VAL A 500 5.87 13.55 -5.07
CA VAL A 500 5.80 14.91 -5.61
C VAL A 500 5.29 14.82 -7.07
N PRO A 501 4.46 15.76 -7.55
CA PRO A 501 4.01 15.80 -8.94
C PRO A 501 5.17 15.88 -9.95
N LEU A 502 5.00 15.36 -11.16
CA LEU A 502 6.07 15.33 -12.18
C LEU A 502 6.68 16.71 -12.50
N PRO A 503 5.90 17.80 -12.66
CA PRO A 503 6.45 19.12 -12.94
C PRO A 503 7.39 19.64 -11.82
N GLU A 504 7.08 19.33 -10.57
CA GLU A 504 7.92 19.68 -9.41
C GLU A 504 9.14 18.76 -9.29
N CYS A 505 8.99 17.47 -9.59
CA CYS A 505 10.10 16.50 -9.58
C CYS A 505 11.24 16.92 -10.51
N ARG A 506 10.90 17.51 -11.67
CA ARG A 506 11.85 18.02 -12.65
C ARG A 506 12.72 19.14 -12.09
N ILE A 507 12.16 19.98 -11.21
CA ILE A 507 12.88 21.09 -10.58
C ILE A 507 13.79 20.55 -9.46
N GLU A 508 13.32 19.54 -8.72
CA GLU A 508 14.03 19.03 -7.53
C GLU A 508 15.13 18.00 -7.85
N VAL A 509 15.03 17.26 -8.97
CA VAL A 509 15.92 16.13 -9.29
C VAL A 509 16.48 16.26 -10.71
N GLY A 510 17.79 16.52 -10.81
CA GLY A 510 18.48 16.74 -12.10
C GLY A 510 18.41 15.54 -13.04
N GLU A 511 18.49 14.31 -12.53
CA GLU A 511 18.40 13.09 -13.35
C GLU A 511 17.01 12.92 -13.99
N ILE A 512 15.96 13.39 -13.31
CA ILE A 512 14.60 13.40 -13.86
C ILE A 512 14.49 14.47 -14.96
N ASP A 513 15.11 15.64 -14.75
CA ASP A 513 15.18 16.69 -15.77
C ASP A 513 15.94 16.27 -17.02
N GLU A 514 17.09 15.61 -16.88
CA GLU A 514 17.84 15.06 -18.01
C GLU A 514 17.02 14.04 -18.80
N PHE A 515 16.28 13.17 -18.11
CA PHE A 515 15.39 12.21 -18.76
C PHE A 515 14.23 12.90 -19.50
N ALA A 516 13.63 13.92 -18.89
CA ALA A 516 12.58 14.72 -19.53
C ALA A 516 13.10 15.40 -20.81
N HIS A 517 14.32 15.95 -20.79
CA HIS A 517 14.97 16.52 -21.96
C HIS A 517 15.31 15.48 -23.04
N LYS A 518 15.67 14.26 -22.64
CA LYS A 518 15.96 13.16 -23.56
C LYS A 518 14.69 12.62 -24.25
N TYR A 519 13.55 12.63 -23.54
CA TYR A 519 12.28 12.08 -24.01
C TYR A 519 11.11 13.08 -23.94
N PRO A 520 11.19 14.26 -24.58
CA PRO A 520 10.25 15.36 -24.35
C PRO A 520 8.80 14.99 -24.70
N ALA A 521 8.58 14.35 -25.86
CA ALA A 521 7.24 13.92 -26.27
C ALA A 521 6.61 12.87 -25.33
N HIS A 522 7.42 12.02 -24.70
CA HIS A 522 6.94 11.02 -23.75
C HIS A 522 6.69 11.66 -22.38
N TRP A 523 7.49 12.65 -22.01
CA TRP A 523 7.34 13.39 -20.75
C TRP A 523 6.02 14.15 -20.70
N ASP A 524 5.65 14.85 -21.77
CA ASP A 524 4.37 15.56 -21.87
C ASP A 524 3.18 14.59 -21.66
N ILE A 525 3.30 13.34 -22.16
CA ILE A 525 2.30 12.30 -21.93
C ILE A 525 2.30 11.86 -20.46
N MET A 526 3.47 11.67 -19.84
CA MET A 526 3.58 11.27 -18.43
C MET A 526 2.91 12.29 -17.50
N GLU A 527 3.10 13.59 -17.74
CA GLU A 527 2.46 14.66 -16.97
C GLU A 527 0.94 14.66 -17.16
N ARG A 528 0.45 14.47 -18.39
CA ARG A 528 -0.99 14.50 -18.71
C ARG A 528 -1.78 13.31 -18.15
N ILE A 529 -1.16 12.15 -18.02
CA ILE A 529 -1.82 10.94 -17.47
C ILE A 529 -1.63 10.82 -15.96
N GLU A 530 -0.78 11.63 -15.33
CA GLU A 530 -0.62 11.64 -13.88
C GLU A 530 -1.96 11.96 -13.21
N GLY A 531 -2.31 11.20 -12.17
CA GLY A 531 -3.57 11.33 -11.44
C GLY A 531 -4.73 10.53 -12.02
N THR A 532 -4.65 10.05 -13.27
CA THR A 532 -5.72 9.23 -13.87
C THR A 532 -5.85 7.86 -13.19
N ILE A 533 -7.06 7.31 -13.16
CA ILE A 533 -7.31 5.98 -12.60
C ILE A 533 -6.64 4.89 -13.46
N ARG A 534 -5.73 4.13 -12.84
CA ARG A 534 -5.02 2.99 -13.44
C ARG A 534 -5.77 1.68 -13.27
N ASN A 535 -6.28 1.44 -12.06
CA ASN A 535 -6.93 0.19 -11.72
C ASN A 535 -7.94 0.37 -10.59
N MET A 536 -8.86 -0.60 -10.50
CA MET A 536 -9.81 -0.74 -9.40
C MET A 536 -9.44 -1.99 -8.60
N SER A 537 -9.15 -1.80 -7.31
CA SER A 537 -8.68 -2.83 -6.37
C SER A 537 -9.59 -2.89 -5.14
N GLN A 538 -9.67 -4.03 -4.45
CA GLN A 538 -10.49 -4.12 -3.24
C GLN A 538 -9.73 -3.48 -2.07
N HIS A 539 -10.41 -2.66 -1.25
CA HIS A 539 -9.85 -2.12 -0.02
C HIS A 539 -9.41 -3.28 0.87
N ALA A 540 -8.20 -3.20 1.41
CA ALA A 540 -7.64 -4.28 2.18
C ALA A 540 -8.57 -4.67 3.33
N ALA A 541 -9.11 -3.73 4.10
CA ALA A 541 -9.87 -3.99 5.34
C ALA A 541 -11.39 -3.76 5.29
N GLY A 542 -11.88 -3.04 4.28
CA GLY A 542 -13.19 -2.38 4.37
C GLY A 542 -14.30 -3.33 4.03
N ILE A 543 -15.19 -3.57 4.97
CA ILE A 543 -16.41 -4.39 4.82
C ILE A 543 -17.61 -3.53 5.15
N VAL A 544 -18.66 -3.65 4.34
CA VAL A 544 -19.95 -3.01 4.55
C VAL A 544 -20.94 -4.06 5.04
N VAL A 545 -21.74 -3.70 6.04
CA VAL A 545 -22.90 -4.48 6.49
C VAL A 545 -24.11 -3.55 6.53
N SER A 546 -25.21 -3.97 5.90
CA SER A 546 -26.42 -3.14 5.76
C SER A 546 -27.69 -3.91 6.12
N GLU A 547 -28.76 -3.19 6.48
CA GLU A 547 -30.10 -3.78 6.60
C GLU A 547 -30.79 -3.91 5.24
N CYS A 548 -30.54 -2.99 4.31
CA CYS A 548 -31.09 -3.09 2.96
C CYS A 548 -30.16 -3.90 2.05
N ASP A 549 -30.72 -4.45 0.97
CA ASP A 549 -29.93 -5.05 -0.10
C ASP A 549 -29.02 -3.99 -0.71
N LEU A 550 -27.71 -4.27 -0.77
CA LEU A 550 -26.70 -3.29 -1.18
C LEU A 550 -26.92 -2.77 -2.60
N VAL A 551 -27.53 -3.61 -3.46
CA VAL A 551 -27.88 -3.28 -4.85
C VAL A 551 -28.86 -2.11 -4.97
N GLU A 552 -29.61 -1.80 -3.92
CA GLU A 552 -30.54 -0.66 -3.91
C GLU A 552 -29.83 0.67 -3.63
N ARG A 553 -28.54 0.64 -3.28
CA ARG A 553 -27.75 1.83 -2.97
C ARG A 553 -26.49 1.97 -3.80
N ALA A 554 -25.91 0.87 -4.29
CA ALA A 554 -24.67 0.88 -5.05
C ALA A 554 -24.57 -0.29 -6.03
N VAL A 555 -23.63 -0.20 -6.98
CA VAL A 555 -23.25 -1.33 -7.82
C VAL A 555 -22.37 -2.29 -7.03
N ILE A 556 -22.67 -3.58 -7.11
CA ILE A 556 -21.86 -4.65 -6.54
C ILE A 556 -21.09 -5.35 -7.65
N GLU A 557 -19.77 -5.30 -7.54
CA GLU A 557 -18.83 -5.94 -8.45
C GLU A 557 -18.32 -7.26 -7.84
N ARG A 558 -18.10 -8.29 -8.67
CA ARG A 558 -17.27 -9.44 -8.25
C ARG A 558 -15.88 -9.31 -8.83
N ARG A 559 -14.87 -9.45 -7.97
CA ARG A 559 -13.45 -9.43 -8.38
C ARG A 559 -12.84 -10.82 -8.27
N LYS A 560 -11.55 -10.94 -8.63
CA LYS A 560 -10.83 -12.22 -8.57
C LYS A 560 -11.00 -12.86 -7.19
N GLY A 561 -11.56 -14.07 -7.15
CA GLY A 561 -11.86 -14.80 -5.91
C GLY A 561 -13.32 -14.72 -5.45
N ASP A 562 -14.24 -14.24 -6.29
CA ASP A 562 -15.69 -14.16 -6.06
C ASP A 562 -16.14 -13.27 -4.89
N SER A 563 -15.27 -12.44 -4.33
CA SER A 563 -15.65 -11.45 -3.32
C SER A 563 -16.54 -10.36 -3.92
N ALA A 564 -17.68 -10.12 -3.28
CA ALA A 564 -18.56 -8.99 -3.57
C ALA A 564 -17.92 -7.69 -3.07
N VAL A 565 -17.90 -6.65 -3.90
CA VAL A 565 -17.29 -5.35 -3.59
C VAL A 565 -18.21 -4.23 -4.06
N VAL A 566 -18.48 -3.26 -3.20
CA VAL A 566 -19.20 -2.03 -3.56
C VAL A 566 -18.31 -1.20 -4.49
N CYS A 567 -18.88 -0.63 -5.56
CA CYS A 567 -18.14 0.10 -6.59
C CYS A 567 -17.43 1.39 -6.11
N TRP A 568 -17.67 1.83 -4.88
CA TRP A 568 -17.16 3.06 -4.30
C TRP A 568 -16.11 2.86 -3.21
N ASP A 569 -15.33 3.89 -2.96
CA ASP A 569 -14.35 3.96 -1.89
C ASP A 569 -14.98 4.36 -0.54
N LYS A 570 -14.12 4.51 0.48
CA LYS A 570 -14.54 4.77 1.87
C LYS A 570 -15.53 5.92 2.00
N ARG A 571 -15.20 7.09 1.43
CA ARG A 571 -15.97 8.32 1.66
C ARG A 571 -17.36 8.22 1.04
N ILE A 572 -17.43 7.70 -0.18
CA ILE A 572 -18.69 7.67 -0.92
C ILE A 572 -19.63 6.59 -0.35
N VAL A 573 -19.09 5.46 0.13
CA VAL A 573 -19.88 4.42 0.82
C VAL A 573 -20.63 5.00 2.02
N GLU A 574 -19.96 5.81 2.84
CA GLU A 574 -20.59 6.49 4.00
C GLU A 574 -21.68 7.47 3.56
N ASP A 575 -21.44 8.26 2.50
CA ASP A 575 -22.44 9.19 1.95
C ASP A 575 -23.67 8.46 1.37
N GLN A 576 -23.54 7.19 0.99
CA GLN A 576 -24.65 6.31 0.60
C GLN A 576 -25.33 5.65 1.80
N GLY A 577 -25.02 6.09 3.03
CA GLY A 577 -25.60 5.58 4.27
C GLY A 577 -25.25 4.11 4.53
N LEU A 578 -24.20 3.59 3.90
CA LEU A 578 -23.70 2.25 4.13
C LEU A 578 -22.60 2.31 5.18
N VAL A 579 -22.73 1.50 6.24
CA VAL A 579 -21.76 1.51 7.33
C VAL A 579 -20.60 0.59 7.01
N LYS A 580 -19.42 1.19 6.95
CA LYS A 580 -18.16 0.50 6.79
C LYS A 580 -17.58 0.13 8.16
N MET A 581 -17.03 -1.07 8.24
CA MET A 581 -16.16 -1.52 9.33
C MET A 581 -14.83 -1.96 8.73
N ASP A 582 -13.72 -1.55 9.34
CA ASP A 582 -12.39 -2.02 8.94
C ASP A 582 -12.00 -3.25 9.75
N ILE A 583 -12.03 -4.40 9.07
CA ILE A 583 -11.49 -5.66 9.55
C ILE A 583 -10.08 -5.75 8.98
N LEU A 584 -9.08 -5.23 9.69
CA LEU A 584 -7.68 -5.22 9.22
C LEU A 584 -7.00 -6.54 9.57
N GLY A 585 -6.17 -7.07 8.66
CA GLY A 585 -5.30 -8.20 8.96
C GLY A 585 -3.94 -7.71 9.48
N LEU A 586 -3.57 -8.09 10.70
CA LEU A 586 -2.30 -7.72 11.33
C LEU A 586 -1.45 -8.98 11.60
N SER A 587 -0.33 -9.09 10.90
CA SER A 587 0.60 -10.23 11.01
C SER A 587 1.21 -10.41 12.41
N THR A 588 1.30 -9.33 13.20
CA THR A 588 1.73 -9.40 14.61
C THR A 588 0.77 -10.24 15.46
N LEU A 589 -0.53 -10.24 15.17
CA LEU A 589 -1.49 -11.09 15.88
C LEU A 589 -1.32 -12.56 15.50
N ASP A 590 -1.00 -12.85 14.23
CA ASP A 590 -0.64 -14.22 13.80
C ASP A 590 0.65 -14.69 14.50
N LEU A 591 1.64 -13.79 14.65
CA LEU A 591 2.86 -14.06 15.41
C LEU A 591 2.53 -14.44 16.86
N ILE A 592 1.79 -13.59 17.56
CA ILE A 592 1.39 -13.83 18.95
C ILE A 592 0.62 -15.16 19.09
N ALA A 593 -0.31 -15.44 18.18
CA ALA A 593 -1.08 -16.69 18.19
C ALA A 593 -0.18 -17.92 18.01
N LEU A 594 0.77 -17.87 17.07
CA LEU A 594 1.71 -18.97 16.83
C LEU A 594 2.67 -19.17 18.00
N VAL A 595 3.10 -18.10 18.68
CA VAL A 595 3.88 -18.20 19.91
C VAL A 595 3.07 -18.88 21.02
N GLN A 596 1.81 -18.47 21.24
CA GLN A 596 0.94 -19.12 22.21
C GLN A 596 0.72 -20.59 21.89
N GLN A 597 0.62 -20.94 20.60
CA GLN A 597 0.53 -22.33 20.15
C GLN A 597 1.79 -23.13 20.54
N TYR A 598 3.00 -22.62 20.25
CA TYR A 598 4.23 -23.29 20.67
C TYR A 598 4.33 -23.43 22.20
N ILE A 599 3.95 -22.39 22.95
CA ILE A 599 3.94 -22.43 24.42
C ILE A 599 3.00 -23.53 24.92
N PHE A 600 1.81 -23.65 24.32
CA PHE A 600 0.86 -24.69 24.68
C PHE A 600 1.37 -26.08 24.33
N GLU A 601 1.94 -26.29 23.14
CA GLU A 601 2.49 -27.58 22.70
C GLU A 601 3.65 -28.06 23.57
N ARG A 602 4.52 -27.14 24.03
CA ARG A 602 5.72 -27.49 24.81
C ARG A 602 5.47 -27.54 26.31
N HIS A 603 4.68 -26.61 26.84
CA HIS A 603 4.53 -26.40 28.28
C HIS A 603 3.12 -26.74 28.79
N ALA A 604 2.17 -27.07 27.91
CA ALA A 604 0.75 -27.23 28.24
C ALA A 604 0.13 -26.01 28.98
N LYS A 605 0.70 -24.81 28.76
CA LYS A 605 0.28 -23.55 29.40
C LYS A 605 -0.51 -22.69 28.43
N LYS A 606 -1.64 -22.13 28.90
CA LYS A 606 -2.41 -21.10 28.19
C LYS A 606 -2.12 -19.74 28.82
N ILE A 607 -1.49 -18.84 28.06
CA ILE A 607 -1.13 -17.50 28.54
C ILE A 607 -2.29 -16.54 28.28
N ASN A 608 -2.71 -15.79 29.32
CA ASN A 608 -3.65 -14.69 29.16
C ASN A 608 -2.88 -13.37 29.04
N LEU A 609 -2.82 -12.83 27.82
CA LEU A 609 -2.06 -11.62 27.50
C LEU A 609 -2.61 -10.34 28.18
N MET A 610 -3.87 -10.35 28.62
CA MET A 610 -4.48 -9.24 29.36
C MET A 610 -4.00 -9.14 30.80
N LYS A 611 -3.32 -10.18 31.32
CA LYS A 611 -2.79 -10.20 32.69
C LYS A 611 -1.31 -9.84 32.75
N VAL A 612 -0.69 -9.52 31.62
CA VAL A 612 0.73 -9.17 31.55
C VAL A 612 0.92 -7.77 32.16
N PRO A 613 1.72 -7.60 33.23
CA PRO A 613 1.97 -6.29 33.83
C PRO A 613 2.71 -5.34 32.87
N LEU A 614 2.49 -4.02 32.99
CA LEU A 614 3.16 -2.98 32.16
C LEU A 614 4.44 -2.41 32.80
N ASP A 615 4.84 -2.97 33.94
CA ASP A 615 5.98 -2.59 34.76
C ASP A 615 6.98 -3.76 34.94
N ASP A 616 6.92 -4.77 34.06
CA ASP A 616 7.88 -5.89 34.07
C ASP A 616 9.30 -5.39 33.76
N GLU A 617 10.17 -5.44 34.77
CA GLU A 617 11.55 -4.93 34.70
C GLU A 617 12.37 -5.57 33.56
N ALA A 618 12.18 -6.87 33.29
CA ALA A 618 12.94 -7.56 32.25
C ALA A 618 12.52 -7.08 30.86
N VAL A 619 11.22 -6.82 30.67
CA VAL A 619 10.68 -6.26 29.42
C VAL A 619 11.16 -4.82 29.21
N LEU A 620 11.08 -3.97 30.25
CA LEU A 620 11.57 -2.60 30.20
C LEU A 620 13.06 -2.53 29.88
N LYS A 621 13.87 -3.38 30.51
CA LYS A 621 15.31 -3.48 30.24
C LYS A 621 15.59 -3.82 28.78
N ASN A 622 14.83 -4.73 28.19
CA ASN A 622 15.05 -5.09 26.79
C ASN A 622 14.59 -3.99 25.82
N PHE A 623 13.54 -3.21 26.15
CA PHE A 623 13.19 -2.00 25.41
C PHE A 623 14.29 -0.94 25.52
N ALA A 624 14.78 -0.65 26.73
CA ALA A 624 15.88 0.28 26.97
C ALA A 624 17.17 -0.13 26.23
N ALA A 625 17.45 -1.42 26.09
CA ALA A 625 18.59 -1.92 25.32
C ALA A 625 18.36 -1.86 23.78
N GLY A 626 17.14 -1.58 23.32
CA GLY A 626 16.76 -1.59 21.90
C GLY A 626 16.74 -3.00 21.30
N LEU A 627 16.47 -4.05 22.09
CA LEU A 627 16.37 -5.45 21.65
C LEU A 627 15.01 -5.77 21.03
N THR A 628 14.54 -4.92 20.12
CA THR A 628 13.18 -4.92 19.58
C THR A 628 13.09 -5.55 18.17
N THR A 629 14.07 -6.38 17.77
CA THR A 629 13.96 -7.14 16.51
C THR A 629 12.75 -8.05 16.56
N GLY A 630 11.88 -7.97 15.54
CA GLY A 630 10.63 -8.71 15.45
C GLY A 630 9.48 -8.15 16.31
N VAL A 631 9.68 -7.02 16.99
CA VAL A 631 8.66 -6.38 17.84
C VAL A 631 8.01 -5.24 17.07
N PHE A 632 6.71 -5.39 16.81
CA PHE A 632 5.89 -4.45 16.05
C PHE A 632 6.12 -2.98 16.45
N GLN A 633 6.15 -2.07 15.47
CA GLN A 633 6.46 -0.63 15.59
C GLN A 633 7.90 -0.25 15.99
N PHE A 634 8.64 -1.13 16.67
CA PHE A 634 9.93 -0.77 17.28
C PHE A 634 11.17 -1.34 16.57
N GLU A 635 11.03 -1.85 15.35
CA GLU A 635 12.11 -2.59 14.68
C GLU A 635 13.19 -1.71 14.03
N SER A 636 12.88 -0.46 13.68
CA SER A 636 13.78 0.40 12.88
C SER A 636 15.03 0.82 13.66
N SER A 637 16.13 1.06 12.95
CA SER A 637 17.42 1.42 13.57
C SER A 637 17.33 2.72 14.40
N GLY A 638 16.67 3.75 13.86
CA GLY A 638 16.51 5.01 14.60
C GLY A 638 15.52 4.92 15.75
N MET A 639 14.47 4.09 15.65
CA MET A 639 13.58 3.83 16.80
C MET A 639 14.33 3.12 17.93
N ARG A 640 15.16 2.11 17.60
CA ARG A 640 16.03 1.46 18.59
C ARG A 640 17.01 2.44 19.24
N LYS A 641 17.52 3.42 18.48
CA LYS A 641 18.35 4.49 19.04
C LYS A 641 17.54 5.33 20.02
N LEU A 642 16.34 5.78 19.64
CA LEU A 642 15.46 6.56 20.52
C LEU A 642 15.18 5.81 21.83
N LEU A 643 14.86 4.51 21.78
CA LEU A 643 14.62 3.73 22.99
C LEU A 643 15.84 3.66 23.91
N ARG A 644 17.05 3.58 23.37
CA ARG A 644 18.30 3.64 24.15
C ARG A 644 18.51 5.01 24.80
N GLU A 645 18.23 6.09 24.09
CA GLU A 645 18.29 7.45 24.66
C GLU A 645 17.25 7.64 25.77
N LEU A 646 16.02 7.15 25.56
CA LEU A 646 14.95 7.18 26.55
C LEU A 646 15.26 6.33 27.78
N GLY A 647 16.03 5.25 27.65
CA GLY A 647 16.44 4.39 28.77
C GLY A 647 17.81 4.72 29.36
N ALA A 648 18.48 5.80 28.91
CA ALA A 648 19.85 6.12 29.31
C ALA A 648 19.99 6.50 30.80
N ASP A 649 18.91 7.00 31.41
CA ASP A 649 18.82 7.32 32.84
C ASP A 649 18.61 6.08 33.72
N GLY A 650 18.53 4.89 33.12
CA GLY A 650 18.29 3.62 33.81
C GLY A 650 16.82 3.30 34.09
N CYS A 651 15.88 4.15 33.65
CA CYS A 651 14.45 3.93 33.85
C CYS A 651 13.66 4.26 32.58
N ILE A 652 13.08 3.25 31.92
CA ILE A 652 12.09 3.44 30.85
C ILE A 652 10.73 2.98 31.34
N THR A 653 9.66 3.69 30.99
CA THR A 653 8.29 3.35 31.36
C THR A 653 7.46 2.98 30.12
N PHE A 654 6.29 2.37 30.33
CA PHE A 654 5.34 2.11 29.25
C PHE A 654 4.87 3.40 28.56
N ASP A 655 4.74 4.50 29.29
CA ASP A 655 4.34 5.78 28.72
C ASP A 655 5.42 6.37 27.82
N ASP A 656 6.71 6.20 28.18
CA ASP A 656 7.83 6.59 27.30
C ASP A 656 7.85 5.75 26.01
N ILE A 657 7.60 4.45 26.12
CA ILE A 657 7.49 3.54 24.96
C ILE A 657 6.34 3.98 24.05
N THR A 658 5.21 4.36 24.65
CA THR A 658 4.03 4.87 23.94
C THR A 658 4.28 6.24 23.30
N ALA A 659 5.08 7.10 23.93
CA ALA A 659 5.47 8.39 23.38
C ALA A 659 6.45 8.22 22.21
N ALA A 660 7.33 7.22 22.26
CA ALA A 660 8.30 6.96 21.20
C ALA A 660 7.62 6.71 19.84
N THR A 661 6.47 6.01 19.80
CA THR A 661 5.71 5.79 18.55
C THR A 661 5.11 7.08 17.99
N ALA A 662 4.79 8.07 18.84
CA ALA A 662 4.31 9.37 18.43
C ALA A 662 5.46 10.30 17.96
N LEU A 663 6.61 10.24 18.64
CA LEU A 663 7.76 11.12 18.43
C LEU A 663 8.64 10.74 17.24
N TYR A 664 8.80 9.44 16.93
CA TYR A 664 9.69 8.98 15.85
C TYR A 664 9.08 9.16 14.46
N ARG A 665 8.90 10.42 14.05
CA ARG A 665 8.29 10.84 12.78
C ARG A 665 8.99 12.10 12.24
N PRO A 666 9.05 12.35 10.91
CA PRO A 666 9.80 13.47 10.34
C PRO A 666 9.51 14.84 10.96
N GLY A 667 8.23 15.15 11.24
CA GLY A 667 7.85 16.43 11.85
C GLY A 667 8.42 16.68 13.25
N PRO A 668 8.09 15.85 14.25
CA PRO A 668 8.66 15.98 15.60
C PRO A 668 10.19 15.86 15.66
N MET A 669 10.80 15.13 14.72
CA MET A 669 12.25 15.00 14.60
C MET A 669 12.89 16.32 14.11
N GLU A 670 12.32 16.93 13.06
CA GLU A 670 12.80 18.20 12.50
C GLU A 670 12.59 19.38 13.45
N SER A 671 11.53 19.35 14.26
CA SER A 671 11.21 20.43 15.20
C SER A 671 12.02 20.38 16.51
N GLY A 672 12.89 19.38 16.70
CA GLY A 672 13.62 19.16 17.96
C GLY A 672 12.74 18.68 19.13
N MET A 673 11.46 18.35 18.88
CA MET A 673 10.53 17.91 19.94
C MET A 673 11.00 16.59 20.57
N MET A 674 11.48 15.67 19.73
CA MET A 674 12.08 14.41 20.17
C MET A 674 13.30 14.65 21.06
N ASP A 675 14.14 15.63 20.74
CA ASP A 675 15.34 15.97 21.51
C ASP A 675 15.01 16.55 22.89
N SER A 676 14.09 17.51 22.94
CA SER A 676 13.65 18.07 24.22
C SER A 676 12.98 17.01 25.11
N TYR A 677 12.24 16.05 24.54
CA TYR A 677 11.60 15.01 25.34
C TYR A 677 12.61 14.17 26.13
N TYR A 678 13.61 13.57 25.49
CA TYR A 678 14.58 12.74 26.24
C TYR A 678 15.55 13.58 27.07
N LYS A 679 15.92 14.81 26.65
CA LYS A 679 16.77 15.70 27.46
C LYS A 679 16.09 16.10 28.77
N ARG A 680 14.80 16.45 28.72
CA ARG A 680 14.01 16.77 29.92
C ARG A 680 13.87 15.57 30.83
N LYS A 681 13.60 14.39 30.25
CA LYS A 681 13.55 13.13 30.99
C LYS A 681 14.87 12.83 31.72
N GLN A 682 16.00 12.94 31.03
CA GLN A 682 17.34 12.72 31.58
C GLN A 682 17.78 13.80 32.59
N GLY A 683 16.99 14.87 32.79
CA GLY A 683 17.36 16.00 33.64
C GLY A 683 18.39 16.96 33.01
N ASN A 684 18.66 16.82 31.71
CA ASN A 684 19.57 17.68 30.94
C ASN A 684 18.90 18.98 30.46
N GLU A 685 17.58 19.09 30.57
CA GLU A 685 16.78 20.29 30.29
C GLU A 685 15.71 20.44 31.37
N THR A 686 15.41 21.67 31.81
CA THR A 686 14.38 21.93 32.81
C THR A 686 12.97 21.73 32.23
N VAL A 687 12.12 21.01 32.95
CA VAL A 687 10.69 20.90 32.63
C VAL A 687 9.99 22.19 33.06
N ASP A 688 9.54 22.97 32.10
CA ASP A 688 8.77 24.19 32.32
C ASP A 688 7.38 24.10 31.67
N TYR A 689 6.38 24.68 32.34
CA TYR A 689 4.99 24.71 31.90
C TYR A 689 4.54 26.17 31.78
N ASP A 690 3.93 26.54 30.66
CA ASP A 690 3.51 27.93 30.44
C ASP A 690 2.49 28.39 31.51
N HIS A 691 1.71 27.45 32.08
CA HIS A 691 0.75 27.72 33.16
C HIS A 691 0.61 26.51 34.12
N PRO A 692 0.38 26.71 35.43
CA PRO A 692 0.21 25.61 36.40
C PRO A 692 -0.88 24.58 36.04
N LEU A 693 -1.98 25.03 35.41
CA LEU A 693 -3.05 24.12 34.96
C LEU A 693 -2.63 23.16 33.83
N MET A 694 -1.53 23.45 33.14
CA MET A 694 -0.99 22.57 32.10
C MET A 694 -0.13 21.45 32.68
N GLU A 695 0.28 21.56 33.95
CA GLU A 695 1.14 20.56 34.60
C GLU A 695 0.47 19.18 34.57
N ASP A 696 -0.77 19.06 35.06
CA ASP A 696 -1.47 17.76 35.08
C ASP A 696 -1.72 17.18 33.69
N VAL A 697 -1.74 18.01 32.63
CA VAL A 697 -1.96 17.58 31.25
C VAL A 697 -0.66 17.10 30.60
N LEU A 698 0.46 17.74 30.91
CA LEU A 698 1.75 17.54 30.22
C LEU A 698 2.81 16.86 31.09
N ARG A 699 2.50 16.52 32.34
CA ARG A 699 3.42 15.84 33.28
C ARG A 699 3.96 14.53 32.70
N GLU A 700 3.09 13.72 32.10
CA GLU A 700 3.43 12.45 31.45
C GLU A 700 4.35 12.59 30.22
N THR A 701 4.48 13.79 29.67
CA THR A 701 5.33 14.09 28.51
C THR A 701 6.36 15.17 28.82
N TYR A 702 6.71 15.36 30.08
CA TYR A 702 7.76 16.28 30.53
C TYR A 702 7.57 17.71 29.97
N GLY A 703 6.33 18.20 29.94
CA GLY A 703 6.00 19.54 29.43
C GLY A 703 6.01 19.69 27.91
N VAL A 704 6.19 18.60 27.16
CA VAL A 704 6.18 18.58 25.68
C VAL A 704 4.78 18.19 25.19
N ILE A 705 4.20 18.95 24.26
CA ILE A 705 2.90 18.62 23.65
C ILE A 705 3.12 17.57 22.56
N VAL A 706 2.79 16.31 22.86
CA VAL A 706 2.98 15.16 21.95
C VAL A 706 1.65 14.71 21.35
N TYR A 707 0.59 14.71 22.16
CA TYR A 707 -0.70 14.13 21.78
C TYR A 707 -1.76 15.18 21.43
N GLN A 708 -2.69 14.80 20.54
CA GLN A 708 -3.87 15.59 20.21
C GLN A 708 -4.79 15.74 21.43
N GLU A 709 -4.90 14.70 22.24
CA GLU A 709 -5.66 14.71 23.49
C GLU A 709 -5.10 15.75 24.48
N GLN A 710 -3.78 15.98 24.49
CA GLN A 710 -3.14 17.03 25.31
C GLN A 710 -3.49 18.43 24.81
N VAL A 711 -3.53 18.64 23.49
CA VAL A 711 -4.01 19.89 22.90
C VAL A 711 -5.46 20.14 23.32
N MET A 712 -6.32 19.14 23.17
CA MET A 712 -7.72 19.24 23.55
C MET A 712 -7.88 19.57 25.04
N LYS A 713 -7.16 18.85 25.90
CA LYS A 713 -7.26 19.05 27.36
C LYS A 713 -6.70 20.40 27.80
N THR A 714 -5.61 20.85 27.18
CA THR A 714 -5.05 22.19 27.39
C THR A 714 -6.08 23.27 27.06
N SER A 715 -6.77 23.17 25.92
CA SER A 715 -7.82 24.13 25.55
C SER A 715 -9.01 24.12 26.49
N GLN A 716 -9.37 22.97 27.08
CA GLN A 716 -10.42 22.90 28.09
C GLN A 716 -10.03 23.61 29.39
N VAL A 717 -8.82 23.35 29.91
CA VAL A 717 -8.40 23.88 31.21
C VAL A 717 -7.96 25.35 31.14
N VAL A 718 -7.36 25.78 30.03
CA VAL A 718 -6.87 27.15 29.85
C VAL A 718 -7.98 28.08 29.33
N SER A 719 -8.74 27.65 28.32
CA SER A 719 -9.70 28.52 27.62
C SER A 719 -11.17 28.17 27.87
N GLY A 720 -11.46 27.17 28.71
CA GLY A 720 -12.84 26.78 29.05
C GLY A 720 -13.61 26.13 27.90
N TYR A 721 -12.91 25.56 26.91
CA TYR A 721 -13.54 24.87 25.78
C TYR A 721 -14.37 23.66 26.26
N SER A 722 -15.47 23.36 25.58
CA SER A 722 -16.12 22.06 25.73
C SER A 722 -15.27 20.96 25.06
N GLY A 723 -15.54 19.68 25.35
CA GLY A 723 -14.89 18.57 24.64
C GLY A 723 -15.15 18.58 23.13
N ALA A 724 -16.34 19.01 22.72
CA ALA A 724 -16.71 19.15 21.31
C ALA A 724 -15.94 20.27 20.62
N ASP A 725 -15.84 21.44 21.26
CA ASP A 725 -15.08 22.58 20.73
C ASP A 725 -13.58 22.25 20.63
N ALA A 726 -13.04 21.54 21.62
CA ALA A 726 -11.64 21.14 21.62
C ALA A 726 -11.32 20.17 20.46
N ASP A 727 -12.20 19.21 20.18
CA ASP A 727 -12.06 18.32 19.02
C ASP A 727 -12.17 19.09 17.69
N LYS A 728 -13.04 20.10 17.63
CA LYS A 728 -13.18 20.98 16.47
C LYS A 728 -11.90 21.79 16.22
N LEU A 729 -11.33 22.40 17.26
CA LEU A 729 -10.06 23.13 17.18
C LEU A 729 -8.95 22.26 16.60
N ARG A 730 -8.77 21.04 17.17
CA ARG A 730 -7.79 20.06 16.71
C ARG A 730 -7.94 19.75 15.21
N LYS A 731 -9.17 19.57 14.71
CA LYS A 731 -9.41 19.29 13.29
C LYS A 731 -9.05 20.46 12.39
N ILE A 732 -9.35 21.68 12.82
CA ILE A 732 -9.02 22.90 12.09
C ILE A 732 -7.50 23.05 11.99
N MET A 733 -6.78 22.84 13.10
CA MET A 733 -5.31 22.83 13.14
C MET A 733 -4.74 21.76 12.20
N GLY A 734 -5.26 20.53 12.25
CA GLY A 734 -4.81 19.44 11.38
C GLY A 734 -5.02 19.70 9.88
N LYS A 735 -6.10 20.41 9.50
CA LYS A 735 -6.39 20.76 8.10
C LYS A 735 -5.69 22.04 7.63
N LYS A 736 -5.05 22.79 8.52
CA LYS A 736 -4.35 24.06 8.22
C LYS A 736 -5.25 25.06 7.47
N LEU A 737 -6.50 25.23 7.90
CA LEU A 737 -7.46 26.16 7.26
C LEU A 737 -7.22 27.60 7.76
N PRO A 738 -6.62 28.52 6.98
CA PRO A 738 -6.13 29.79 7.51
C PRO A 738 -7.25 30.69 8.06
N GLU A 739 -8.38 30.74 7.38
CA GLU A 739 -9.52 31.59 7.77
C GLU A 739 -10.26 31.07 9.00
N GLU A 740 -10.37 29.75 9.16
CA GLU A 740 -10.98 29.14 10.34
C GLU A 740 -10.03 29.19 11.55
N MET A 741 -8.71 29.06 11.34
CA MET A 741 -7.72 29.22 12.40
C MET A 741 -7.75 30.61 13.04
N LYS A 742 -7.91 31.68 12.25
CA LYS A 742 -8.04 33.04 12.79
C LYS A 742 -9.25 33.19 13.72
N LYS A 743 -10.39 32.60 13.37
CA LYS A 743 -11.61 32.65 14.19
C LYS A 743 -11.42 31.90 15.50
N GLU A 744 -10.83 30.72 15.44
CA GLU A 744 -10.58 29.91 16.63
C GLU A 744 -9.50 30.51 17.54
N ARG A 745 -8.48 31.20 16.98
CA ARG A 745 -7.51 31.97 17.75
C ARG A 745 -8.18 33.03 18.62
N GLY A 746 -9.10 33.81 18.05
CA GLY A 746 -9.87 34.80 18.79
C GLY A 746 -10.64 34.18 19.97
N LYS A 747 -11.39 33.11 19.71
CA LYS A 747 -12.12 32.38 20.76
C LYS A 747 -11.22 31.82 21.85
N PHE A 748 -10.05 31.27 21.48
CA PHE A 748 -9.11 30.73 22.45
C PHE A 748 -8.56 31.81 23.37
N VAL A 749 -8.18 32.96 22.81
CA VAL A 749 -7.67 34.11 23.57
C VAL A 749 -8.74 34.66 24.50
N ASP A 750 -9.94 34.95 23.99
CA ASP A 750 -11.06 35.45 24.80
C ASP A 750 -11.41 34.47 25.94
N GLY A 751 -11.42 33.17 25.62
CA GLY A 751 -11.65 32.10 26.58
C GLY A 751 -10.57 32.03 27.65
N ALA A 752 -9.29 32.19 27.29
CA ALA A 752 -8.16 32.14 28.22
C ALA A 752 -8.18 33.35 29.17
N VAL A 753 -8.38 34.56 28.62
CA VAL A 753 -8.52 35.79 29.41
C VAL A 753 -9.67 35.66 30.40
N LYS A 754 -10.80 35.10 29.97
CA LYS A 754 -11.98 34.90 30.83
C LYS A 754 -11.80 33.82 31.89
N THR A 755 -11.13 32.72 31.57
CA THR A 755 -11.07 31.52 32.43
C THR A 755 -9.95 31.62 33.47
N ILE A 756 -8.76 32.09 33.07
CA ILE A 756 -7.58 32.12 33.93
C ILE A 756 -7.04 33.54 34.19
N GLY A 757 -7.61 34.58 33.56
CA GLY A 757 -7.22 35.97 33.81
C GLY A 757 -5.87 36.38 33.23
N CYS A 758 -5.38 35.71 32.19
CA CYS A 758 -4.12 36.03 31.53
C CYS A 758 -4.21 37.25 30.59
N THR A 759 -3.07 37.74 30.09
CA THR A 759 -3.05 38.80 29.05
C THR A 759 -3.36 38.21 27.67
N GLU A 760 -3.94 39.02 26.78
CA GLU A 760 -4.19 38.63 25.39
C GLU A 760 -2.90 38.23 24.65
N GLU A 761 -1.80 38.93 24.93
CA GLU A 761 -0.49 38.65 24.35
C GLU A 761 0.04 37.27 24.75
N TRP A 762 -0.07 36.92 26.04
CA TRP A 762 0.33 35.61 26.53
C TRP A 762 -0.56 34.50 25.96
N ALA A 763 -1.88 34.71 25.92
CA ALA A 763 -2.82 33.73 25.37
C ALA A 763 -2.60 33.51 23.87
N GLY A 764 -2.27 34.58 23.14
CA GLY A 764 -1.89 34.52 21.74
C GLY A 764 -0.61 33.72 21.53
N ALA A 765 0.43 33.99 22.32
CA ALA A 765 1.70 33.27 22.25
C ALA A 765 1.53 31.77 22.56
N LEU A 766 0.69 31.43 23.55
CA LEU A 766 0.35 30.04 23.85
C LEU A 766 -0.40 29.38 22.68
N PHE A 767 -1.35 30.08 22.06
CA PHE A 767 -2.06 29.55 20.89
C PHE A 767 -1.11 29.28 19.73
N ASP A 768 -0.22 30.21 19.43
CA ASP A 768 0.75 30.08 18.32
C ASP A 768 1.71 28.91 18.58
N LYS A 769 2.09 28.68 19.85
CA LYS A 769 2.85 27.49 20.30
C LYS A 769 2.04 26.21 20.10
N ILE A 770 0.77 26.18 20.51
CA ILE A 770 -0.12 25.03 20.29
C ILE A 770 -0.32 24.75 18.81
N GLU A 771 -0.54 25.77 17.97
CA GLU A 771 -0.69 25.63 16.52
C GLU A 771 0.55 24.99 15.88
N GLY A 772 1.74 25.47 16.25
CA GLY A 772 3.02 24.90 15.79
C GLY A 772 3.16 23.41 16.14
N PHE A 773 2.74 23.00 17.34
CA PHE A 773 2.81 21.61 17.79
C PHE A 773 1.65 20.73 17.30
N ALA A 774 0.44 21.28 17.20
CA ALA A 774 -0.76 20.56 16.77
C ALA A 774 -0.66 20.07 15.32
N GLY A 775 0.15 20.75 14.49
CA GLY A 775 0.52 20.26 13.15
C GLY A 775 1.19 18.88 13.18
N TYR A 776 1.78 18.48 14.30
CA TYR A 776 2.51 17.20 14.48
C TYR A 776 1.92 16.28 15.57
N GLY A 777 0.94 16.76 16.34
CA GLY A 777 0.34 16.02 17.44
C GLY A 777 -0.26 14.67 17.01
N PHE A 778 -0.05 13.64 17.82
CA PHE A 778 -0.47 12.27 17.53
C PHE A 778 -1.71 11.82 18.31
N ASN A 779 -2.41 10.80 17.83
CA ASN A 779 -3.54 10.20 18.53
C ASN A 779 -3.03 9.34 19.71
N LYS A 780 -3.26 9.76 20.96
CA LYS A 780 -2.83 8.98 22.13
C LYS A 780 -3.52 7.62 22.19
N SER A 781 -4.82 7.57 21.93
CA SER A 781 -5.61 6.32 21.96
C SER A 781 -4.99 5.26 21.06
N HIS A 782 -4.67 5.63 19.81
CA HIS A 782 -4.01 4.75 18.85
C HIS A 782 -2.59 4.36 19.26
N SER A 783 -1.83 5.30 19.83
CA SER A 783 -0.47 5.06 20.33
C SER A 783 -0.48 3.99 21.42
N VAL A 784 -1.39 4.12 22.40
CA VAL A 784 -1.54 3.17 23.52
C VAL A 784 -1.95 1.79 23.01
N GLU A 785 -3.00 1.72 22.19
CA GLU A 785 -3.51 0.46 21.64
C GLU A 785 -2.41 -0.35 20.93
N TYR A 786 -1.63 0.29 20.06
CA TYR A 786 -0.54 -0.39 19.35
C TYR A 786 0.62 -0.73 20.27
N SER A 787 0.94 0.14 21.24
CA SER A 787 1.99 -0.12 22.23
C SER A 787 1.65 -1.31 23.12
N LEU A 788 0.37 -1.58 23.41
CA LEU A 788 -0.06 -2.80 24.11
C LEU A 788 0.26 -4.07 23.31
N ILE A 789 0.05 -4.07 22.00
CA ILE A 789 0.43 -5.22 21.14
C ILE A 789 1.95 -5.41 21.15
N SER A 790 2.71 -4.32 20.99
CA SER A 790 4.17 -4.36 21.05
C SER A 790 4.69 -4.83 22.40
N TRP A 791 4.04 -4.41 23.49
CA TRP A 791 4.35 -4.86 24.84
C TRP A 791 4.12 -6.36 25.02
N GLN A 792 2.95 -6.87 24.62
CA GLN A 792 2.64 -8.30 24.66
C GLN A 792 3.64 -9.11 23.85
N SER A 793 3.98 -8.65 22.64
CA SER A 793 5.00 -9.27 21.79
C SER A 793 6.37 -9.29 22.47
N MET A 794 6.76 -8.20 23.13
CA MET A 794 8.05 -8.10 23.81
C MET A 794 8.11 -8.96 25.08
N TRP A 795 7.01 -9.04 25.81
CA TRP A 795 6.88 -9.92 26.97
C TRP A 795 7.04 -11.38 26.57
N LEU A 796 6.38 -11.80 25.47
CA LEU A 796 6.55 -13.14 24.90
C LEU A 796 8.00 -13.40 24.46
N LYS A 797 8.64 -12.43 23.81
CA LYS A 797 10.06 -12.52 23.44
C LYS A 797 10.98 -12.66 24.65
N THR A 798 10.67 -11.98 25.74
CA THR A 798 11.51 -11.94 26.95
C THR A 798 11.39 -13.25 27.75
N HIS A 799 10.17 -13.76 27.92
CA HIS A 799 9.90 -14.92 28.78
C HIS A 799 9.83 -16.26 28.04
N TYR A 800 9.60 -16.24 26.72
CA TYR A 800 9.51 -17.41 25.83
C TYR A 800 10.29 -17.17 24.52
N PRO A 801 11.61 -16.91 24.60
CA PRO A 801 12.39 -16.44 23.45
C PRO A 801 12.44 -17.46 22.30
N VAL A 802 12.61 -18.74 22.58
CA VAL A 802 12.72 -19.78 21.54
C VAL A 802 11.40 -19.96 20.78
N GLU A 803 10.25 -19.92 21.47
CA GLU A 803 8.93 -19.93 20.85
C GLU A 803 8.69 -18.65 20.03
N PHE A 804 9.11 -17.50 20.54
CA PHE A 804 9.03 -16.22 19.83
C PHE A 804 9.82 -16.23 18.53
N PHE A 805 11.10 -16.60 18.57
CA PHE A 805 11.96 -16.64 17.39
C PHE A 805 11.51 -17.70 16.38
N ALA A 806 11.06 -18.88 16.82
CA ALA A 806 10.49 -19.88 15.93
C ALA A 806 9.27 -19.35 15.16
N ALA A 807 8.36 -18.66 15.85
CA ALA A 807 7.19 -18.06 15.22
C ALA A 807 7.55 -16.89 14.29
N ALA A 808 8.45 -16.00 14.72
CA ALA A 808 8.91 -14.85 13.93
C ALA A 808 9.62 -15.31 12.64
N LEU A 809 10.54 -16.27 12.73
CA LEU A 809 11.22 -16.84 11.56
C LEU A 809 10.27 -17.60 10.63
N THR A 810 9.17 -18.14 11.16
CA THR A 810 8.13 -18.81 10.34
C THR A 810 7.33 -17.80 9.53
N LEU A 811 6.92 -16.67 10.12
CA LEU A 811 5.94 -15.76 9.53
C LEU A 811 6.54 -14.55 8.81
N MET A 812 7.75 -14.10 9.19
CA MET A 812 8.32 -12.87 8.63
C MET A 812 8.90 -13.07 7.22
N ASP A 813 8.98 -11.96 6.49
CA ASP A 813 9.53 -11.88 5.14
C ASP A 813 11.05 -12.11 5.11
N GLU A 814 11.55 -12.56 3.96
CA GLU A 814 12.94 -13.00 3.75
C GLU A 814 13.99 -11.92 4.11
N ASP A 815 13.66 -10.66 3.90
CA ASP A 815 14.54 -9.52 4.17
C ASP A 815 14.76 -9.27 5.68
N LYS A 816 13.80 -9.71 6.53
CA LYS A 816 13.89 -9.58 7.99
C LYS A 816 14.62 -10.75 8.66
N LEU A 817 14.70 -11.91 8.00
CA LEU A 817 15.25 -13.14 8.57
C LEU A 817 16.71 -13.00 9.07
N PRO A 818 17.65 -12.35 8.34
CA PRO A 818 19.04 -12.25 8.81
C PRO A 818 19.16 -11.51 10.16
N ALA A 819 18.35 -10.48 10.36
CA ALA A 819 18.34 -9.72 11.60
C ALA A 819 17.78 -10.55 12.76
N LEU A 820 16.71 -11.34 12.50
CA LEU A 820 16.13 -12.26 13.47
C LEU A 820 17.10 -13.38 13.85
N LEU A 821 17.86 -13.94 12.90
CA LEU A 821 18.85 -14.98 13.18
C LEU A 821 19.98 -14.47 14.08
N ARG A 822 20.53 -13.29 13.76
CA ARG A 822 21.54 -12.65 14.61
C ARG A 822 21.02 -12.37 16.01
N ASP A 823 19.75 -11.95 16.12
CA ASP A 823 19.12 -11.70 17.41
C ASP A 823 18.87 -13.00 18.18
N ALA A 824 18.36 -14.06 17.54
CA ALA A 824 18.17 -15.37 18.14
C ALA A 824 19.50 -15.94 18.70
N SER A 825 20.60 -15.78 17.96
CA SER A 825 21.94 -16.18 18.42
C SER A 825 22.37 -15.43 19.69
N ARG A 826 22.02 -14.14 19.84
CA ARG A 826 22.27 -13.38 21.09
C ARG A 826 21.48 -13.92 22.29
N PHE A 827 20.34 -14.55 22.03
CA PHE A 827 19.56 -15.28 23.04
C PHE A 827 20.04 -16.74 23.23
N GLY A 828 21.15 -17.14 22.60
CA GLY A 828 21.72 -18.49 22.71
C GLY A 828 20.96 -19.55 21.91
N ILE A 829 20.17 -19.14 20.91
CA ILE A 829 19.34 -20.03 20.11
C ILE A 829 20.02 -20.33 18.77
N ASP A 830 20.29 -21.61 18.53
CA ASP A 830 20.84 -22.11 17.27
C ASP A 830 19.72 -22.52 16.29
N VAL A 831 19.88 -22.12 15.02
CA VAL A 831 18.94 -22.38 13.94
C VAL A 831 19.60 -23.27 12.90
N ASN A 832 19.27 -24.56 12.92
CA ASN A 832 19.88 -25.53 12.03
C ASN A 832 19.17 -25.65 10.69
N MET A 833 19.94 -26.11 9.71
CA MET A 833 19.48 -26.50 8.38
C MET A 833 18.34 -27.52 8.44
N PRO A 834 17.49 -27.59 7.38
CA PRO A 834 16.39 -28.56 7.32
C PRO A 834 16.86 -30.00 7.56
N ASP A 835 16.02 -30.81 8.21
CA ASP A 835 16.25 -32.22 8.52
C ASP A 835 15.01 -33.01 8.10
N ILE A 836 15.19 -34.03 7.26
CA ILE A 836 14.08 -34.78 6.67
C ILE A 836 13.12 -35.42 7.72
N ASN A 837 13.65 -35.72 8.91
CA ASN A 837 12.93 -36.38 9.98
C ASN A 837 12.39 -35.43 11.06
N ILE A 838 12.70 -34.12 10.98
CA ILE A 838 12.25 -33.12 11.95
C ILE A 838 11.44 -32.03 11.26
N SER A 839 11.98 -31.41 10.20
CA SER A 839 11.39 -30.25 9.52
C SER A 839 9.94 -30.48 9.10
N THR A 840 9.16 -29.39 9.15
CA THR A 840 7.76 -29.34 8.72
C THR A 840 7.54 -28.14 7.80
N GLU A 841 6.36 -27.53 7.86
CA GLU A 841 6.01 -26.25 7.24
C GLU A 841 6.42 -25.02 8.06
N ARG A 842 6.78 -25.20 9.33
CA ARG A 842 7.22 -24.13 10.24
C ARG A 842 8.55 -24.49 10.94
N PHE A 843 9.15 -23.52 11.62
CA PHE A 843 10.38 -23.77 12.41
C PHE A 843 10.08 -24.70 13.59
N GLU A 844 10.67 -25.89 13.61
CA GLU A 844 10.44 -26.86 14.67
C GLU A 844 11.45 -26.70 15.81
N ILE A 845 10.95 -26.60 17.04
CA ILE A 845 11.77 -26.43 18.25
C ILE A 845 12.18 -27.81 18.76
N VAL A 846 13.47 -28.12 18.70
CA VAL A 846 14.02 -29.40 19.19
C VAL A 846 14.40 -29.30 20.66
N THR A 847 14.97 -28.18 21.08
CA THR A 847 15.33 -27.86 22.48
C THR A 847 15.23 -26.35 22.70
N ASP A 848 15.40 -25.87 23.93
CA ASP A 848 15.36 -24.43 24.25
C ASP A 848 16.45 -23.60 23.55
N VAL A 849 17.50 -24.26 23.06
CA VAL A 849 18.63 -23.63 22.36
C VAL A 849 18.74 -24.07 20.91
N ARG A 850 17.77 -24.85 20.38
CA ARG A 850 17.91 -25.48 19.07
C ARG A 850 16.59 -25.60 18.32
N MET A 851 16.53 -25.03 17.12
CA MET A 851 15.41 -25.18 16.18
C MET A 851 15.87 -25.58 14.78
N VAL A 852 14.95 -26.09 13.97
CA VAL A 852 15.22 -26.61 12.63
C VAL A 852 14.33 -25.91 11.60
N MET A 853 14.94 -25.48 10.49
CA MET A 853 14.25 -24.78 9.40
C MET A 853 13.18 -25.65 8.71
N PRO A 854 12.05 -25.06 8.27
CA PRO A 854 11.03 -25.76 7.51
C PRO A 854 11.43 -26.00 6.05
N PHE A 855 10.80 -27.00 5.43
CA PHE A 855 11.00 -27.29 4.01
C PHE A 855 10.53 -26.16 3.10
N GLN A 856 9.48 -25.41 3.49
CA GLN A 856 8.91 -24.34 2.68
C GLN A 856 9.86 -23.15 2.47
N ARG A 857 10.90 -23.02 3.29
CA ARG A 857 11.93 -21.98 3.10
C ARG A 857 12.96 -22.35 2.03
N ILE A 858 13.00 -23.61 1.60
CA ILE A 858 13.87 -24.06 0.51
C ILE A 858 13.25 -23.59 -0.81
N LYS A 859 13.98 -22.79 -1.58
CA LYS A 859 13.58 -22.29 -2.89
C LYS A 859 13.16 -23.43 -3.80
N GLY A 860 11.93 -23.34 -4.31
CA GLY A 860 11.33 -24.35 -5.19
C GLY A 860 10.62 -25.50 -4.46
N VAL A 861 10.60 -25.53 -3.13
CA VAL A 861 9.81 -26.53 -2.37
C VAL A 861 8.47 -25.92 -1.96
N SER A 862 7.38 -26.46 -2.50
CA SER A 862 6.01 -25.97 -2.24
C SER A 862 5.39 -26.57 -0.98
N SER A 863 4.27 -25.99 -0.52
CA SER A 863 3.42 -26.58 0.54
C SER A 863 2.93 -27.98 0.16
N ASN A 864 2.58 -28.22 -1.11
CA ASN A 864 2.19 -29.54 -1.62
C ASN A 864 3.32 -30.56 -1.53
N THR A 865 4.55 -30.13 -1.83
CA THR A 865 5.76 -30.97 -1.70
C THR A 865 6.00 -31.30 -0.23
N THR A 866 5.93 -30.30 0.65
CA THR A 866 6.08 -30.45 2.11
C THR A 866 5.06 -31.44 2.66
N LYS A 867 3.78 -31.26 2.31
CA LYS A 867 2.70 -32.17 2.71
C LYS A 867 2.94 -33.60 2.24
N ALA A 868 3.41 -33.81 1.00
CA ALA A 868 3.72 -35.15 0.51
C ALA A 868 4.84 -35.84 1.32
N ILE A 869 5.83 -35.09 1.80
CA ILE A 869 6.90 -35.60 2.67
C ILE A 869 6.33 -35.97 4.05
N LEU A 870 5.50 -35.09 4.62
CA LEU A 870 4.87 -35.31 5.93
C LEU A 870 3.88 -36.48 5.91
N ASP A 871 3.03 -36.59 4.89
CA ASP A 871 2.09 -37.69 4.69
C ASP A 871 2.84 -39.03 4.63
N ALA A 872 3.96 -39.07 3.90
CA ALA A 872 4.81 -40.26 3.82
C ALA A 872 5.47 -40.59 5.17
N ARG A 873 5.94 -39.57 5.91
CA ARG A 873 6.55 -39.73 7.24
C ARG A 873 5.55 -40.22 8.30
N ASN A 874 4.31 -39.73 8.23
CA ASN A 874 3.23 -40.05 9.17
C ASN A 874 2.36 -41.24 8.71
N ALA A 875 2.71 -41.88 7.59
CA ALA A 875 1.97 -43.02 7.07
C ALA A 875 1.91 -44.17 8.09
N VAL A 876 0.76 -44.82 8.12
CA VAL A 876 0.50 -46.02 8.93
C VAL A 876 0.58 -47.24 8.02
N ASP A 877 1.24 -48.29 8.50
CA ASP A 877 1.30 -49.56 7.79
C ASP A 877 -0.11 -50.20 7.78
N PRO A 878 -0.71 -50.43 6.61
CA PRO A 878 -2.07 -50.97 6.50
C PRO A 878 -2.18 -52.41 7.00
N THR A 879 -1.08 -53.14 7.14
CA THR A 879 -1.05 -54.52 7.62
C THR A 879 -0.87 -54.63 9.13
N THR A 880 -0.07 -53.75 9.73
CA THR A 880 0.26 -53.80 11.17
C THR A 880 -0.49 -52.75 12.00
N GLY A 881 -1.06 -51.72 11.37
CA GLY A 881 -1.72 -50.61 12.07
C GLY A 881 -0.76 -49.70 12.83
N HIS A 882 0.55 -49.94 12.74
CA HIS A 882 1.59 -49.15 13.40
C HIS A 882 2.14 -48.05 12.48
N PRO A 883 2.55 -46.89 13.02
CA PRO A 883 3.21 -45.85 12.23
C PRO A 883 4.52 -46.37 11.62
N ILE A 884 4.71 -46.15 10.31
CA ILE A 884 5.98 -46.48 9.64
C ILE A 884 7.12 -45.61 10.21
N GLY A 885 6.81 -44.35 10.52
CA GLY A 885 7.69 -43.45 11.26
C GLY A 885 8.79 -42.80 10.42
N LYS A 886 9.89 -42.43 11.09
CA LYS A 886 11.02 -41.69 10.50
C LYS A 886 11.63 -42.41 9.29
N PHE A 887 12.14 -41.65 8.33
CA PHE A 887 12.89 -42.17 7.19
C PHE A 887 14.21 -42.77 7.66
N LYS A 888 14.54 -43.98 7.20
CA LYS A 888 15.76 -44.71 7.58
C LYS A 888 16.95 -44.42 6.67
N SER A 889 16.68 -44.13 5.39
CA SER A 889 17.68 -43.81 4.38
C SER A 889 17.05 -42.97 3.26
N LYS A 890 17.87 -42.42 2.37
CA LYS A 890 17.40 -41.72 1.17
C LYS A 890 16.62 -42.68 0.25
N ALA A 891 16.99 -43.95 0.20
CA ALA A 891 16.24 -44.97 -0.55
C ALA A 891 14.82 -45.16 0.01
N ASP A 892 14.68 -45.27 1.34
CA ASP A 892 13.38 -45.36 2.02
C ASP A 892 12.50 -44.13 1.73
N PHE A 893 13.11 -42.93 1.72
CA PHE A 893 12.42 -41.70 1.32
C PHE A 893 11.91 -41.75 -0.13
N LEU A 894 12.74 -42.18 -1.07
CA LEU A 894 12.40 -42.23 -2.50
C LEU A 894 11.33 -43.28 -2.84
N GLU A 895 11.20 -44.32 -2.03
CA GLU A 895 10.16 -45.33 -2.14
C GLU A 895 8.81 -44.83 -1.61
N ARG A 896 8.82 -44.14 -0.47
CA ARG A 896 7.60 -43.72 0.25
C ARG A 896 6.98 -42.43 -0.28
N VAL A 897 7.78 -41.48 -0.76
CA VAL A 897 7.28 -40.16 -1.15
C VAL A 897 6.75 -40.15 -2.58
N ASN A 898 5.58 -39.52 -2.78
CA ASN A 898 4.97 -39.39 -4.09
C ASN A 898 5.87 -38.63 -5.08
N LYS A 899 6.35 -39.31 -6.12
CA LYS A 899 7.30 -38.79 -7.12
C LYS A 899 6.73 -37.66 -8.00
N THR A 900 5.41 -37.58 -8.16
CA THR A 900 4.76 -36.50 -8.92
C THR A 900 4.73 -35.21 -8.10
N LYS A 901 4.54 -35.31 -6.78
CA LYS A 901 4.53 -34.16 -5.86
C LYS A 901 5.95 -33.76 -5.43
N CYS A 902 6.85 -34.72 -5.24
CA CYS A 902 8.26 -34.51 -4.94
C CYS A 902 9.13 -35.01 -6.12
N ASN A 903 9.30 -34.14 -7.12
CA ASN A 903 10.09 -34.47 -8.32
C ASN A 903 11.60 -34.50 -8.01
N LYS A 904 12.41 -34.90 -9.01
CA LYS A 904 13.87 -35.02 -8.89
C LYS A 904 14.54 -33.70 -8.46
N ARG A 905 14.07 -32.55 -8.97
CA ARG A 905 14.61 -31.24 -8.61
C ARG A 905 14.38 -30.90 -7.13
N HIS A 906 13.21 -31.24 -6.58
CA HIS A 906 12.96 -31.07 -5.14
C HIS A 906 13.92 -31.95 -4.30
N GLN A 907 14.17 -33.18 -4.76
CA GLN A 907 15.09 -34.11 -4.09
C GLN A 907 16.54 -33.60 -4.14
N GLU A 908 16.98 -33.07 -5.28
CA GLU A 908 18.29 -32.44 -5.45
C GLU A 908 18.46 -31.23 -4.51
N ASN A 909 17.46 -30.34 -4.45
CA ASN A 909 17.50 -29.19 -3.55
C ASN A 909 17.59 -29.59 -2.06
N LEU A 910 16.84 -30.62 -1.64
CA LEU A 910 16.91 -31.18 -0.29
C LEU A 910 18.31 -31.76 0.02
N ASP A 911 18.93 -32.39 -0.98
CA ASP A 911 20.27 -32.96 -0.86
C ASP A 911 21.33 -31.87 -0.71
N LEU A 912 21.26 -30.81 -1.51
CA LEU A 912 22.22 -29.70 -1.51
C LEU A 912 22.24 -28.97 -0.16
N VAL A 913 21.07 -28.69 0.43
CA VAL A 913 20.99 -28.05 1.74
C VAL A 913 21.35 -28.97 2.92
N GLY A 914 21.53 -30.26 2.67
CA GLY A 914 21.98 -31.24 3.67
C GLY A 914 20.84 -31.93 4.45
N ALA A 915 19.61 -31.94 3.94
CA ALA A 915 18.44 -32.48 4.65
C ALA A 915 18.50 -33.99 4.95
N PHE A 916 19.30 -34.74 4.18
CA PHE A 916 19.51 -36.18 4.36
C PHE A 916 20.74 -36.54 5.21
N SER A 917 21.58 -35.55 5.58
CA SER A 917 22.91 -35.78 6.19
C SER A 917 22.88 -36.64 7.46
N ARG A 918 21.79 -36.62 8.23
CA ARG A 918 21.65 -37.44 9.45
C ARG A 918 21.28 -38.90 9.20
N ILE A 919 20.67 -39.21 8.06
CA ILE A 919 20.30 -40.58 7.69
C ILE A 919 21.29 -41.20 6.70
N GLU A 920 22.07 -40.37 6.01
CA GLU A 920 23.14 -40.78 5.10
C GLU A 920 24.50 -40.31 5.66
N MET A 921 25.07 -41.07 6.60
CA MET A 921 26.33 -40.68 7.29
C MET A 921 27.56 -40.55 6.37
N SER A 922 27.48 -41.05 5.13
CA SER A 922 28.52 -40.87 4.11
C SER A 922 28.49 -39.51 3.43
N GLN A 923 27.42 -38.72 3.59
CA GLN A 923 27.32 -37.37 3.05
C GLN A 923 28.01 -36.35 3.96
N ALA A 924 28.49 -35.26 3.37
CA ALA A 924 28.93 -34.09 4.12
C ALA A 924 27.80 -33.61 5.06
N PRO A 925 28.09 -33.31 6.34
CA PRO A 925 27.13 -32.75 7.28
C PRO A 925 26.41 -31.51 6.74
N ALA A 926 25.24 -31.19 7.29
CA ALA A 926 24.50 -30.00 6.84
C ALA A 926 25.23 -28.67 7.13
N ASN A 927 26.16 -28.63 8.08
CA ASN A 927 26.98 -27.46 8.40
C ASN A 927 28.34 -27.46 7.67
N ASP A 928 28.55 -28.36 6.69
CA ASP A 928 29.79 -28.43 5.95
C ASP A 928 30.00 -27.18 5.07
N PRO A 929 31.20 -26.55 5.08
CA PRO A 929 31.46 -25.34 4.30
C PRO A 929 31.23 -25.49 2.80
N SER A 930 31.37 -26.70 2.24
CA SER A 930 31.10 -26.98 0.82
C SER A 930 29.65 -26.73 0.40
N ARG A 931 28.71 -26.74 1.35
CA ARG A 931 27.27 -26.54 1.11
C ARG A 931 26.82 -25.09 1.20
N ILE A 932 27.62 -24.20 1.78
CA ILE A 932 27.23 -22.80 2.06
C ILE A 932 26.78 -22.08 0.79
N ARG A 933 27.47 -22.33 -0.33
CA ARG A 933 27.13 -21.75 -1.64
C ARG A 933 25.70 -22.12 -2.08
N ASP A 934 25.36 -23.41 -2.03
CA ASP A 934 24.03 -23.88 -2.42
C ASP A 934 22.96 -23.47 -1.39
N GLN A 935 23.32 -23.44 -0.11
CA GLN A 935 22.44 -22.98 0.96
C GLN A 935 22.09 -21.50 0.79
N LEU A 936 23.04 -20.62 0.47
CA LEU A 936 22.77 -19.20 0.20
C LEU A 936 21.83 -19.00 -1.00
N GLU A 937 21.93 -19.85 -2.03
CA GLU A 937 21.06 -19.80 -3.21
C GLU A 937 19.64 -20.35 -2.92
N LEU A 938 19.55 -21.41 -2.11
CA LEU A 938 18.31 -22.13 -1.84
C LEU A 938 17.57 -21.65 -0.58
N LEU A 939 18.24 -20.98 0.36
CA LEU A 939 17.69 -20.50 1.63
C LEU A 939 18.03 -19.00 1.80
N PRO A 940 17.51 -18.12 0.92
CA PRO A 940 17.82 -16.69 0.98
C PRO A 940 17.44 -16.10 2.34
N GLY A 941 18.36 -15.35 2.93
CA GLY A 941 18.17 -14.68 4.23
C GLY A 941 18.29 -15.58 5.47
N LEU A 942 18.42 -16.91 5.30
CA LEU A 942 18.53 -17.86 6.41
C LEU A 942 19.94 -18.41 6.66
N VAL A 943 20.89 -18.04 5.80
CA VAL A 943 22.30 -18.43 5.91
C VAL A 943 23.11 -17.17 6.16
N THR A 944 23.74 -17.10 7.33
CA THR A 944 24.61 -15.99 7.72
C THR A 944 26.09 -16.30 7.52
N ALA A 945 26.42 -17.55 7.16
CA ALA A 945 27.79 -17.96 6.91
C ALA A 945 28.32 -17.37 5.60
N THR A 946 29.59 -17.00 5.59
CA THR A 946 30.31 -16.51 4.42
C THR A 946 30.73 -17.69 3.53
N VAL A 947 30.77 -17.48 2.21
CA VAL A 947 31.24 -18.51 1.28
C VAL A 947 32.76 -18.58 1.38
N PRO A 948 33.35 -19.73 1.75
CA PRO A 948 34.80 -19.88 1.72
C PRO A 948 35.27 -19.92 0.26
N VAL A 949 36.13 -18.97 -0.12
CA VAL A 949 36.73 -18.91 -1.46
C VAL A 949 38.16 -19.41 -1.35
N ALA A 950 38.39 -20.68 -1.67
CA ALA A 950 39.67 -21.38 -1.42
C ALA A 950 40.84 -20.97 -2.34
N ARG A 951 40.70 -19.93 -3.17
CA ARG A 951 41.73 -19.47 -4.11
C ARG A 951 42.49 -18.27 -3.54
N SER A 952 43.78 -18.19 -3.81
CA SER A 952 44.59 -16.99 -3.53
C SER A 952 44.56 -16.01 -4.70
N MET A 953 44.72 -14.72 -4.42
CA MET A 953 44.92 -13.69 -5.46
C MET A 953 46.16 -14.02 -6.31
N GLU A 954 46.03 -13.90 -7.64
CA GLU A 954 47.13 -14.11 -8.59
C GLU A 954 48.17 -12.99 -8.46
N ARG A 955 49.46 -13.36 -8.38
CA ARG A 955 50.55 -12.40 -8.08
C ARG A 955 51.89 -12.78 -8.68
N ASP A 956 51.90 -13.71 -9.62
CA ASP A 956 53.12 -14.15 -10.29
C ASP A 956 53.70 -13.06 -11.20
N LYS A 957 54.88 -13.31 -11.77
CA LYS A 957 55.55 -12.32 -12.61
C LYS A 957 54.72 -11.98 -13.86
N ALA A 958 54.07 -12.99 -14.47
CA ALA A 958 53.23 -12.80 -15.65
C ALA A 958 52.01 -11.91 -15.34
N THR A 959 51.39 -12.08 -14.18
CA THR A 959 50.28 -11.25 -13.69
C THR A 959 50.71 -9.81 -13.52
N LYS A 960 51.89 -9.56 -12.94
CA LYS A 960 52.43 -8.20 -12.78
C LYS A 960 52.71 -7.52 -14.11
N ASP A 961 53.28 -8.26 -15.06
CA ASP A 961 53.55 -7.76 -16.41
C ASP A 961 52.23 -7.46 -17.15
N ALA A 962 51.18 -8.28 -16.97
CA ALA A 962 49.85 -8.04 -17.52
C ALA A 962 49.16 -6.80 -16.92
N ILE A 963 49.26 -6.61 -15.59
CA ILE A 963 48.77 -5.37 -14.94
C ILE A 963 49.53 -4.15 -15.45
N ALA A 964 50.85 -4.24 -15.62
CA ALA A 964 51.65 -3.14 -16.17
C ALA A 964 51.17 -2.76 -17.58
N GLN A 965 50.82 -3.74 -18.41
CA GLN A 965 50.24 -3.49 -19.73
C GLN A 965 48.89 -2.78 -19.64
N VAL A 966 48.00 -3.16 -18.73
CA VAL A 966 46.72 -2.46 -18.51
C VAL A 966 46.95 -0.98 -18.16
N ILE A 967 47.96 -0.70 -17.34
CA ILE A 967 48.35 0.66 -16.95
C ILE A 967 48.88 1.47 -18.13
N GLU A 968 49.70 0.86 -18.98
CA GLU A 968 50.19 1.49 -20.21
C GLU A 968 49.05 1.76 -21.20
N ASP A 969 48.11 0.82 -21.35
CA ASP A 969 46.97 0.95 -22.27
C ASP A 969 46.11 2.17 -21.91
N TYR A 970 45.63 2.31 -20.67
CA TYR A 970 44.80 3.47 -20.32
C TYR A 970 45.59 4.78 -20.27
N LYS A 971 46.89 4.75 -19.98
CA LYS A 971 47.74 5.95 -20.04
C LYS A 971 47.96 6.43 -21.48
N GLY A 972 48.07 5.50 -22.42
CA GLY A 972 48.23 5.80 -23.83
C GLY A 972 46.92 6.23 -24.48
N GLU A 973 45.85 5.48 -24.27
CA GLU A 973 44.54 5.73 -24.89
C GLU A 973 43.83 6.96 -24.32
N LEU A 974 44.04 7.28 -23.04
CA LEU A 974 43.37 8.38 -22.34
C LEU A 974 44.34 9.51 -21.95
N SER A 975 45.47 9.65 -22.66
CA SER A 975 46.50 10.63 -22.30
C SER A 975 46.02 12.09 -22.27
N GLU A 976 44.94 12.41 -23.00
CA GLU A 976 44.36 13.76 -23.07
C GLU A 976 43.48 14.12 -21.86
N ASP A 977 43.13 13.15 -21.01
CA ASP A 977 42.18 13.31 -19.90
C ASP A 977 42.83 13.77 -18.57
N GLY A 978 44.15 14.00 -18.54
CA GLY A 978 44.89 14.45 -17.34
C GLY A 978 45.81 13.40 -16.73
N ILE A 979 46.21 13.59 -15.46
CA ILE A 979 47.16 12.69 -14.79
C ILE A 979 46.44 11.42 -14.36
N MET A 980 46.77 10.31 -15.01
CA MET A 980 46.25 8.99 -14.65
C MET A 980 46.99 8.40 -13.46
N VAL A 981 46.22 8.00 -12.45
CA VAL A 981 46.71 7.46 -11.17
C VAL A 981 46.94 5.95 -11.31
N MET A 982 48.12 5.49 -10.87
CA MET A 982 48.46 4.07 -10.89
C MET A 982 47.88 3.36 -9.66
N PRO A 983 47.41 2.11 -9.81
CA PRO A 983 47.01 1.30 -8.68
C PRO A 983 48.21 0.99 -7.78
N HIS A 984 47.94 0.80 -6.49
CA HIS A 984 48.94 0.36 -5.51
C HIS A 984 48.94 -1.16 -5.43
N PHE A 985 50.07 -1.79 -5.75
CA PHE A 985 50.22 -3.25 -5.71
C PHE A 985 51.10 -3.69 -4.53
N GLY A 986 50.46 -4.20 -3.47
CA GLY A 986 51.13 -4.84 -2.35
C GLY A 986 51.88 -6.12 -2.73
N LYS A 987 53.07 -6.35 -2.16
CA LYS A 987 53.89 -7.54 -2.48
C LYS A 987 53.27 -8.85 -2.05
N SER A 988 52.43 -8.82 -1.02
CA SER A 988 51.72 -9.96 -0.45
C SER A 988 50.21 -9.75 -0.54
N ALA A 989 49.73 -9.15 -1.64
CA ALA A 989 48.31 -8.84 -1.81
C ALA A 989 47.44 -10.10 -1.71
N GLU A 990 46.38 -10.03 -0.89
CA GLU A 990 45.42 -11.09 -0.62
C GLU A 990 43.99 -10.66 -0.98
N PHE A 991 43.69 -9.36 -0.90
CA PHE A 991 42.40 -8.78 -1.25
C PHE A 991 42.55 -7.49 -2.07
N MET A 992 41.46 -7.08 -2.72
CA MET A 992 41.41 -5.90 -3.58
C MET A 992 40.57 -4.79 -2.95
N ILE A 993 41.01 -3.53 -3.02
CA ILE A 993 40.26 -2.34 -2.63
C ILE A 993 39.93 -1.55 -3.90
N ILE A 994 38.66 -1.21 -4.09
CA ILE A 994 38.18 -0.41 -5.23
C ILE A 994 37.44 0.81 -4.72
N THR A 995 37.91 2.01 -5.08
CA THR A 995 37.21 3.28 -4.82
C THR A 995 36.47 3.81 -6.05
N ASP A 996 35.54 4.74 -5.84
CA ASP A 996 34.84 5.45 -6.93
C ASP A 996 35.83 6.20 -7.85
N ALA A 997 36.75 6.98 -7.26
CA ALA A 997 37.78 7.73 -7.97
C ALA A 997 39.00 7.99 -7.05
N PRO A 998 40.19 8.25 -7.62
CA PRO A 998 41.32 8.81 -6.89
C PRO A 998 41.01 10.20 -6.33
N ASN A 999 41.69 10.56 -5.24
CA ASN A 999 41.63 11.90 -4.65
C ASN A 999 42.77 12.82 -5.14
N ASN A 1000 42.66 14.13 -4.89
CA ASN A 1000 43.65 15.11 -5.37
C ASN A 1000 45.10 14.81 -4.90
N PRO A 1001 45.36 14.40 -3.64
CA PRO A 1001 46.68 13.91 -3.25
C PRO A 1001 47.20 12.70 -4.06
N GLU A 1002 46.35 11.72 -4.35
CA GLU A 1002 46.73 10.55 -5.16
C GLU A 1002 47.03 10.93 -6.62
N GLU A 1003 46.35 11.94 -7.16
CA GLU A 1003 46.62 12.50 -8.50
C GLU A 1003 47.98 13.22 -8.55
N GLN A 1004 48.31 14.03 -7.54
CA GLN A 1004 49.60 14.74 -7.49
C GLN A 1004 50.79 13.78 -7.45
N GLU A 1005 50.66 12.66 -6.74
CA GLU A 1005 51.70 11.65 -6.59
C GLU A 1005 51.63 10.56 -7.68
N GLY A 1006 50.54 10.52 -8.46
CA GLY A 1006 50.31 9.55 -9.53
C GLY A 1006 50.12 8.11 -9.06
N MET A 1007 49.81 7.87 -7.78
CA MET A 1007 49.64 6.53 -7.21
C MET A 1007 48.56 6.50 -6.12
N MET A 1008 47.73 5.45 -6.15
CA MET A 1008 46.71 5.17 -5.12
C MET A 1008 47.35 4.93 -3.74
N SER A 1009 46.58 5.12 -2.66
CA SER A 1009 47.00 4.90 -1.25
C SER A 1009 47.99 5.94 -0.69
N ILE A 1010 48.25 7.03 -1.41
CA ILE A 1010 49.14 8.12 -0.97
C ILE A 1010 48.29 9.33 -0.54
N GLY A 1011 48.75 10.05 0.49
CA GLY A 1011 48.13 11.30 0.96
C GLY A 1011 47.14 11.17 2.12
N LYS A 1012 46.72 12.32 2.67
CA LYS A 1012 45.89 12.38 3.90
C LYS A 1012 44.50 11.75 3.75
N ALA A 1013 43.97 11.69 2.54
CA ALA A 1013 42.62 11.16 2.28
C ALA A 1013 42.55 9.62 2.33
N SER A 1014 43.68 8.91 2.20
CA SER A 1014 43.75 7.46 2.41
C SER A 1014 44.04 7.06 3.86
N ALA A 1015 44.43 8.03 4.72
CA ALA A 1015 44.80 7.77 6.11
C ALA A 1015 43.71 7.05 6.92
N PRO A 1016 42.41 7.42 6.87
CA PRO A 1016 41.37 6.71 7.63
C PRO A 1016 41.26 5.22 7.31
N VAL A 1017 41.48 4.85 6.03
CA VAL A 1017 41.47 3.45 5.56
C VAL A 1017 42.72 2.72 6.05
N ILE A 1018 43.89 3.37 5.96
CA ILE A 1018 45.15 2.81 6.45
C ILE A 1018 45.12 2.63 7.97
N ASP A 1019 44.56 3.57 8.71
CA ASP A 1019 44.39 3.48 10.17
C ASP A 1019 43.48 2.31 10.54
N ALA A 1020 42.35 2.15 9.85
CA ALA A 1020 41.45 1.01 10.04
C ALA A 1020 42.11 -0.34 9.70
N LEU A 1021 42.95 -0.39 8.67
CA LEU A 1021 43.75 -1.58 8.34
C LEU A 1021 44.76 -1.93 9.43
N MET A 1022 45.46 -0.92 9.99
CA MET A 1022 46.47 -1.12 11.03
C MET A 1022 45.87 -1.63 12.35
N VAL A 1023 44.63 -1.24 12.68
CA VAL A 1023 43.89 -1.76 13.85
C VAL A 1023 43.75 -3.29 13.78
N HIS A 1024 43.68 -3.84 12.57
CA HIS A 1024 43.48 -5.26 12.31
C HIS A 1024 44.75 -5.96 11.79
N GLU A 1025 45.93 -5.39 12.09
CA GLU A 1025 47.25 -5.95 11.72
C GLU A 1025 47.49 -6.11 10.20
N LEU A 1026 46.69 -5.44 9.35
CA LEU A 1026 46.89 -5.42 7.90
C LEU A 1026 47.81 -4.25 7.51
N ASP A 1027 48.76 -4.49 6.58
CA ASP A 1027 49.71 -3.48 6.11
C ASP A 1027 49.53 -3.15 4.61
N ARG A 1028 50.25 -2.13 4.12
CA ARG A 1028 50.19 -1.74 2.69
C ARG A 1028 50.64 -2.84 1.70
N LYS A 1029 51.20 -3.96 2.16
CA LYS A 1029 51.62 -5.06 1.31
C LYS A 1029 50.51 -6.08 1.10
N THR A 1030 49.46 -6.09 1.93
CA THR A 1030 48.40 -7.12 1.92
C THR A 1030 47.26 -6.86 0.94
N PHE A 1031 47.24 -5.73 0.23
CA PHE A 1031 46.17 -5.41 -0.72
C PHE A 1031 46.64 -4.88 -2.07
N TYR A 1032 45.75 -4.99 -3.06
CA TYR A 1032 45.79 -4.25 -4.32
C TYR A 1032 44.74 -3.14 -4.29
N TRP A 1033 45.14 -1.86 -4.41
CA TRP A 1033 44.22 -0.72 -4.35
C TRP A 1033 44.12 -0.03 -5.71
N THR A 1034 42.92 0.00 -6.28
CA THR A 1034 42.58 0.68 -7.53
C THR A 1034 41.31 1.52 -7.40
N ALA A 1035 40.89 2.15 -8.49
CA ALA A 1035 39.66 2.92 -8.57
C ALA A 1035 38.90 2.63 -9.88
N MET A 1036 37.58 2.87 -9.87
CA MET A 1036 36.72 2.78 -11.06
C MET A 1036 37.16 3.78 -12.13
N LEU A 1037 37.30 5.05 -11.75
CA LEU A 1037 37.96 6.06 -12.55
C LEU A 1037 39.47 5.97 -12.35
N LYS A 1038 40.27 6.19 -13.39
CA LYS A 1038 41.74 6.22 -13.28
C LYS A 1038 42.31 7.63 -13.06
N ARG A 1039 41.44 8.62 -12.85
CA ARG A 1039 41.75 10.02 -12.51
C ARG A 1039 40.67 10.58 -11.56
N PRO A 1040 40.91 11.69 -10.84
CA PRO A 1040 39.88 12.33 -10.05
C PRO A 1040 38.64 12.70 -10.88
N LYS A 1041 37.48 12.63 -10.24
CA LYS A 1041 36.19 12.98 -10.87
C LYS A 1041 36.17 14.44 -11.32
N SER A 1042 35.65 14.69 -12.52
CA SER A 1042 35.54 16.03 -13.12
C SER A 1042 34.48 16.93 -12.44
N GLY A 1043 33.44 16.31 -11.85
CA GLY A 1043 32.32 16.99 -11.21
C GLY A 1043 31.99 16.46 -9.80
N LYS A 1044 30.82 16.86 -9.27
CA LYS A 1044 30.36 16.38 -7.95
C LYS A 1044 30.05 14.87 -7.96
N MET A 1045 29.54 14.34 -9.07
CA MET A 1045 29.24 12.93 -9.29
C MET A 1045 29.99 12.39 -10.51
N ILE A 1046 30.13 11.07 -10.60
CA ILE A 1046 30.73 10.38 -11.75
C ILE A 1046 29.67 10.23 -12.84
N SER A 1047 29.98 10.69 -14.06
CA SER A 1047 29.06 10.56 -15.20
C SER A 1047 29.06 9.14 -15.78
N MET A 1048 27.97 8.74 -16.45
CA MET A 1048 27.90 7.42 -17.10
C MET A 1048 28.92 7.26 -18.25
N ASP A 1049 29.29 8.35 -18.92
CA ASP A 1049 30.31 8.33 -19.97
C ASP A 1049 31.70 8.10 -19.38
N GLU A 1050 32.01 8.74 -18.24
CA GLU A 1050 33.22 8.43 -17.47
C GLU A 1050 33.23 6.95 -17.04
N ILE A 1051 32.13 6.39 -16.52
CA ILE A 1051 32.10 4.95 -16.17
C ILE A 1051 32.39 4.08 -17.39
N ARG A 1052 31.72 4.30 -18.53
CA ARG A 1052 31.93 3.49 -19.74
C ARG A 1052 33.37 3.53 -20.25
N MET A 1053 34.04 4.66 -20.08
CA MET A 1053 35.41 4.86 -20.53
C MET A 1053 36.43 4.10 -19.69
N TYR A 1054 36.30 4.16 -18.35
CA TYR A 1054 37.33 3.62 -17.45
C TYR A 1054 37.03 2.20 -16.93
N LEU A 1055 35.76 1.78 -16.91
CA LEU A 1055 35.35 0.48 -16.36
C LEU A 1055 36.02 -0.74 -17.03
N PRO A 1056 36.20 -0.81 -18.37
CA PRO A 1056 36.84 -1.97 -19.00
C PRO A 1056 38.24 -2.28 -18.45
N TYR A 1057 38.97 -1.26 -18.00
CA TYR A 1057 40.29 -1.44 -17.39
C TYR A 1057 40.21 -2.06 -15.99
N LEU A 1058 39.21 -1.66 -15.19
CA LEU A 1058 38.94 -2.28 -13.90
C LEU A 1058 38.53 -3.75 -14.06
N GLU A 1059 37.69 -4.06 -15.04
CA GLU A 1059 37.28 -5.45 -15.33
C GLU A 1059 38.49 -6.32 -15.71
N ARG A 1060 39.41 -5.78 -16.54
CA ARG A 1060 40.69 -6.45 -16.86
C ARG A 1060 41.56 -6.67 -15.62
N GLU A 1061 41.67 -5.68 -14.73
CA GLU A 1061 42.42 -5.83 -13.47
C GLU A 1061 41.85 -6.97 -12.60
N ILE A 1062 40.51 -7.07 -12.49
CA ILE A 1062 39.83 -8.12 -11.71
C ILE A 1062 40.04 -9.50 -12.35
N ASP A 1063 39.92 -9.62 -13.67
CA ASP A 1063 40.11 -10.90 -14.38
C ASP A 1063 41.55 -11.42 -14.29
N ILE A 1064 42.52 -10.51 -14.29
CA ILE A 1064 43.94 -10.83 -14.13
C ILE A 1064 44.26 -11.26 -12.69
N LEU A 1065 43.80 -10.51 -11.67
CA LEU A 1065 44.15 -10.75 -10.27
C LEU A 1065 43.31 -11.83 -9.58
N LYS A 1066 42.10 -12.11 -10.10
CA LYS A 1066 41.12 -13.04 -9.53
C LYS A 1066 40.97 -12.93 -8.00
N PRO A 1067 40.74 -11.72 -7.46
CA PRO A 1067 40.66 -11.51 -6.01
C PRO A 1067 39.62 -12.45 -5.37
N PRO A 1068 39.93 -13.09 -4.23
CA PRO A 1068 38.93 -13.80 -3.43
C PRO A 1068 38.04 -12.84 -2.63
N ILE A 1069 38.57 -11.67 -2.27
CA ILE A 1069 37.89 -10.62 -1.50
C ILE A 1069 38.05 -9.28 -2.21
N ILE A 1070 36.94 -8.55 -2.38
CA ILE A 1070 36.91 -7.21 -2.99
C ILE A 1070 36.19 -6.25 -2.04
N VAL A 1071 36.88 -5.20 -1.59
CA VAL A 1071 36.35 -4.14 -0.74
C VAL A 1071 35.90 -2.97 -1.61
N LEU A 1072 34.61 -2.63 -1.54
CA LEU A 1072 33.99 -1.59 -2.36
C LEU A 1072 33.83 -0.29 -1.54
N LEU A 1073 34.68 0.70 -1.81
CA LEU A 1073 34.73 1.98 -1.09
C LEU A 1073 34.15 3.12 -1.92
N GLY A 1074 32.83 3.21 -1.97
CA GLY A 1074 32.13 4.29 -2.69
C GLY A 1074 30.71 3.92 -3.08
N SER A 1075 29.85 4.93 -3.20
CA SER A 1075 28.43 4.67 -3.51
C SER A 1075 28.24 4.22 -4.96
N THR A 1076 29.11 4.67 -5.87
CA THR A 1076 29.01 4.36 -7.30
C THR A 1076 29.49 2.94 -7.57
N ILE A 1077 30.62 2.54 -6.98
CA ILE A 1077 31.19 1.20 -7.11
C ILE A 1077 30.33 0.13 -6.46
N VAL A 1078 29.71 0.43 -5.30
CA VAL A 1078 28.75 -0.49 -4.66
C VAL A 1078 27.56 -0.73 -5.58
N ARG A 1079 26.97 0.32 -6.16
CA ARG A 1079 25.82 0.19 -7.09
C ARG A 1079 26.20 -0.48 -8.41
N HIS A 1080 27.46 -0.39 -8.82
CA HIS A 1080 27.93 -1.06 -10.03
C HIS A 1080 27.90 -2.59 -9.86
N PHE A 1081 28.53 -3.12 -8.80
CA PHE A 1081 28.52 -4.56 -8.52
C PHE A 1081 27.21 -5.07 -7.91
N LEU A 1082 26.43 -4.19 -7.29
CA LEU A 1082 25.13 -4.52 -6.68
C LEU A 1082 24.05 -3.55 -7.21
N PRO A 1083 23.52 -3.76 -8.43
CA PRO A 1083 22.54 -2.85 -9.06
C PRO A 1083 21.24 -2.68 -8.26
N ASP A 1084 20.89 -3.68 -7.45
CA ASP A 1084 19.70 -3.67 -6.59
C ASP A 1084 19.95 -3.02 -5.23
N PHE A 1085 21.16 -2.53 -4.95
CA PHE A 1085 21.49 -1.87 -3.71
C PHE A 1085 20.66 -0.58 -3.49
N LYS A 1086 19.99 -0.49 -2.34
CA LYS A 1086 19.20 0.67 -1.91
C LYS A 1086 19.76 1.23 -0.62
N GLY A 1087 19.79 2.56 -0.50
CA GLY A 1087 20.25 3.27 0.71
C GLY A 1087 21.66 3.83 0.58
N LYS A 1088 22.23 4.27 1.72
CA LYS A 1088 23.61 4.74 1.82
C LYS A 1088 24.53 3.56 2.12
N ALA A 1089 25.69 3.50 1.47
CA ALA A 1089 26.65 2.42 1.69
C ALA A 1089 27.17 2.38 3.14
N SER A 1090 27.25 3.54 3.80
CA SER A 1090 27.61 3.65 5.23
C SER A 1090 26.68 2.87 6.16
N ASP A 1091 25.39 2.72 5.81
CA ASP A 1091 24.39 2.09 6.67
C ASP A 1091 24.55 0.57 6.73
N VAL A 1092 25.33 0.00 5.80
CA VAL A 1092 25.62 -1.43 5.69
C VAL A 1092 27.14 -1.71 5.62
N ALA A 1093 27.95 -0.80 6.15
CA ALA A 1093 29.40 -0.96 6.19
C ALA A 1093 29.80 -2.30 6.84
N GLY A 1094 30.71 -3.05 6.20
CA GLY A 1094 31.14 -4.38 6.60
C GLY A 1094 30.24 -5.52 6.13
N LYS A 1095 29.14 -5.24 5.42
CA LYS A 1095 28.29 -6.31 4.89
C LYS A 1095 29.02 -7.08 3.79
N ILE A 1096 29.07 -8.40 3.94
CA ILE A 1096 29.67 -9.33 2.98
C ILE A 1096 28.58 -9.84 2.01
N VAL A 1097 28.87 -9.81 0.71
CA VAL A 1097 28.01 -10.34 -0.35
C VAL A 1097 28.84 -11.20 -1.30
N TYR A 1098 28.52 -12.49 -1.42
CA TYR A 1098 29.17 -13.36 -2.39
C TYR A 1098 28.69 -13.06 -3.82
N HIS A 1099 29.63 -12.79 -4.73
CA HIS A 1099 29.35 -12.49 -6.14
C HIS A 1099 29.62 -13.71 -7.02
N LYS A 1100 28.56 -14.32 -7.56
CA LYS A 1100 28.62 -15.61 -8.28
C LYS A 1100 29.48 -15.58 -9.55
N GLU A 1101 29.44 -14.49 -10.31
CA GLU A 1101 30.16 -14.41 -11.60
C GLU A 1101 31.67 -14.17 -11.41
N LEU A 1102 32.02 -13.46 -10.34
CA LEU A 1102 33.42 -13.19 -9.98
C LEU A 1102 33.99 -14.31 -9.11
N ASP A 1103 33.11 -15.09 -8.47
CA ASP A 1103 33.44 -16.07 -7.45
C ASP A 1103 34.31 -15.44 -6.35
N ALA A 1104 33.83 -14.33 -5.79
CA ALA A 1104 34.52 -13.50 -4.80
C ALA A 1104 33.55 -12.94 -3.75
N ASN A 1105 34.04 -12.70 -2.54
CA ASN A 1105 33.29 -12.01 -1.49
C ASN A 1105 33.46 -10.49 -1.62
N LEU A 1106 32.35 -9.77 -1.80
CA LEU A 1106 32.32 -8.31 -1.84
C LEU A 1106 32.05 -7.78 -0.44
N VAL A 1107 32.95 -6.97 0.10
CA VAL A 1107 32.77 -6.26 1.37
C VAL A 1107 32.33 -4.84 1.06
N ILE A 1108 31.11 -4.48 1.51
CA ILE A 1108 30.56 -3.14 1.29
C ILE A 1108 31.18 -2.18 2.30
N GLY A 1109 31.89 -1.18 1.81
CA GLY A 1109 32.31 -0.01 2.58
C GLY A 1109 31.64 1.27 2.07
N PHE A 1110 32.20 2.41 2.44
CA PHE A 1110 31.70 3.74 2.07
C PHE A 1110 32.86 4.65 1.68
N ASN A 1111 32.55 5.87 1.21
CA ASN A 1111 33.60 6.78 0.79
C ASN A 1111 34.40 7.26 2.02
N PRO A 1112 35.73 7.04 2.08
CA PRO A 1112 36.55 7.46 3.22
C PRO A 1112 36.48 8.96 3.53
N GLY A 1113 36.21 9.79 2.52
CA GLY A 1113 36.03 11.24 2.69
C GLY A 1113 34.86 11.61 3.60
N GLU A 1114 33.89 10.72 3.83
CA GLU A 1114 32.80 10.97 4.78
C GLU A 1114 33.29 11.07 6.23
N ILE A 1115 34.41 10.41 6.57
CA ILE A 1115 34.99 10.42 7.92
C ILE A 1115 35.54 11.80 8.27
N TYR A 1116 36.00 12.56 7.28
CA TYR A 1116 36.47 13.93 7.49
C TYR A 1116 35.35 14.85 8.02
N TYR A 1117 34.11 14.61 7.59
CA TYR A 1117 32.93 15.40 8.02
C TYR A 1117 32.20 14.77 9.22
N ALA A 1118 32.40 13.48 9.48
CA ALA A 1118 31.77 12.71 10.54
C ALA A 1118 32.81 11.73 11.13
N PRO A 1119 33.70 12.20 12.03
CA PRO A 1119 34.80 11.40 12.58
C PRO A 1119 34.35 10.10 13.26
N GLU A 1120 33.13 10.06 13.81
CA GLU A 1120 32.53 8.87 14.41
C GLU A 1120 32.38 7.70 13.43
N LYS A 1121 32.38 7.96 12.11
CA LYS A 1121 32.33 6.90 11.09
C LYS A 1121 33.63 6.09 10.99
N GLN A 1122 34.70 6.48 11.69
CA GLN A 1122 35.93 5.69 11.73
C GLN A 1122 35.67 4.26 12.24
N GLU A 1123 34.81 4.10 13.26
CA GLU A 1123 34.41 2.79 13.80
C GLU A 1123 33.71 1.90 12.74
N LEU A 1124 32.94 2.52 11.84
CA LEU A 1124 32.32 1.80 10.72
C LEU A 1124 33.37 1.33 9.70
N MET A 1125 34.41 2.13 9.45
CA MET A 1125 35.51 1.73 8.57
C MET A 1125 36.34 0.60 9.20
N GLU A 1126 36.56 0.63 10.52
CA GLU A 1126 37.15 -0.49 11.25
C GLU A 1126 36.29 -1.76 11.15
N THR A 1127 34.96 -1.64 11.17
CA THR A 1127 34.03 -2.76 10.95
C THR A 1127 34.16 -3.35 9.54
N VAL A 1128 34.40 -2.52 8.52
CA VAL A 1128 34.65 -2.98 7.14
C VAL A 1128 35.85 -3.90 7.09
N PHE A 1129 36.97 -3.50 7.71
CA PHE A 1129 38.20 -4.30 7.67
C PHE A 1129 38.23 -5.45 8.67
N ALA A 1130 37.46 -5.38 9.77
CA ALA A 1130 37.19 -6.57 10.60
C ALA A 1130 36.55 -7.68 9.75
N SER A 1131 35.59 -7.32 8.90
CA SER A 1131 34.92 -8.26 7.98
C SER A 1131 35.87 -8.81 6.91
N VAL A 1132 36.95 -8.09 6.58
CA VAL A 1132 37.99 -8.58 5.66
C VAL A 1132 38.88 -9.59 6.37
N VAL A 1133 39.28 -9.34 7.63
CA VAL A 1133 40.05 -10.31 8.43
C VAL A 1133 39.26 -11.59 8.65
N ASP A 1134 37.97 -11.49 8.98
CA ASP A 1134 37.07 -12.66 9.10
C ASP A 1134 36.99 -13.51 7.82
N LEU A 1135 37.34 -12.96 6.65
CA LEU A 1135 37.37 -13.68 5.37
C LEU A 1135 38.77 -14.18 4.99
N LEU A 1136 39.82 -13.66 5.64
CA LEU A 1136 41.21 -14.09 5.44
C LEU A 1136 41.58 -15.26 6.36
N ASP A 1137 40.97 -15.32 7.55
CA ASP A 1137 41.05 -16.43 8.51
C ASP A 1137 40.23 -17.66 8.06
#